data_AF-A0AA88M865-F1
#
_entry.id   AF-A0AA88M865-F1
#
_cell.length_a   1.000
_cell.length_b   1.000
_cell.length_c   1.000
_cell.angle_alpha   90.00
_cell.angle_beta   90.00
_cell.angle_gamma   90.00
#
_symmetry.space_group_name_H-M   'P 1'
#
loop_
_entity.id
_entity.type
_entity.pdbx_description
1 polymer ?
#
loop_
_entity_poly.entity_id
_entity_poly.type
_entity_poly.pdbx_seq_one_letter_code
_entity_poly.pdbx_strand_id
1 'polypeptide(L)'
;MCVTMGDISDLDRQIEQLRRCELIKENEVKALCAKAREILVEESNVQRVDSPVTVCGDIHGQFYDLKELFRVGGDVPETNYLFMGDFVDRGFYSVETFLLLLALKVRYPDRITLIRGNHESRQITQVYGFYDECLRKYGSVTVWRYCTEIFDYLSLSAIIDGKIFCVHGGLSPSIQTLDQIRTIDRKQEVPHDGPMCDLLWSDPEDTTGWGVSPRGAGYLFGSDVVAQFNAANDIHMICRAHQLVMEGYKWHFNETVLTVWSAPNYCYRCGNVAAILELDEHLQREFIIFEAAPQETRGIPSKKPVADYFLGRQFERATGDRMETQSQVVDRLRSAFCSGITMPEEFRRTQLTKLMSLIKDNEDQILNALHKDLAKPKFEAILSEVDMVINELHHAITNFKSWMQLEYVSKSLATKLDNCFVRREPLGVVLIIGAWNYPLQLIFSPMIGAIAAGNCVVLKPSEISAATESLIAELVPKYLSQDCYAVVRGGAEETKTLLQNRFDHIFYTGSQAVARIILQAAAVNLTPVTLELGGKCPCFIYGRVNVAAAARRLVWAKFFNMGQSCVAPDYVLCSPATRDALLPELRKTLEEFYGKEPEKCPDVSRIVSTRHFTRLLELLGKSKGKVVIGGDSNQEDKFIAPTVVVDVLEDDALMQEEIFGPILPILTVETLEDGIDFINRKEKPLALYVFSDESSVVDTVLEKTSSGGFCSNDGIVYMTLPGLPFGGVGASGWGSYHGRWGFETFSHRRACMLRGWALERLNGLRYPPYTDDKLSWLRWTTSPKMSCSIM
;
A
#
# COMPACT_ATOMS: atom_id res chain seq x y z
N MET A 1 7.81 53.90 44.78
CA MET A 1 6.58 53.08 44.89
C MET A 1 6.84 51.79 44.13
N CYS A 2 6.85 50.66 44.84
CA CYS A 2 7.13 49.34 44.28
C CYS A 2 6.09 48.97 43.22
N VAL A 3 6.55 48.56 42.04
CA VAL A 3 5.74 47.86 41.04
C VAL A 3 5.72 46.39 41.44
N THR A 4 4.56 45.90 41.88
CA THR A 4 4.33 44.47 42.08
C THR A 4 4.13 43.80 40.73
N MET A 5 4.93 42.75 40.46
CA MET A 5 4.71 41.78 39.38
C MET A 5 3.29 41.21 39.51
N GLY A 6 2.43 41.46 38.52
CA GLY A 6 1.04 40.98 38.49
C GLY A 6 0.69 40.46 37.09
N ASP A 7 0.37 39.16 37.05
CA ASP A 7 -0.43 38.40 36.07
C ASP A 7 -0.08 38.48 34.58
N ILE A 8 0.83 37.60 34.14
CA ILE A 8 0.86 37.09 32.76
C ILE A 8 -0.43 36.25 32.57
N SER A 9 -1.25 36.57 31.57
CA SER A 9 -2.41 35.75 31.17
C SER A 9 -1.97 34.30 30.96
N ASP A 10 -2.75 33.31 31.41
CA ASP A 10 -2.43 31.88 31.22
C ASP A 10 -2.06 31.53 29.77
N LEU A 11 -2.65 32.23 28.80
CA LEU A 11 -2.35 32.08 27.37
C LEU A 11 -0.97 32.65 26.98
N ASP A 12 -0.59 33.82 27.48
CA ASP A 12 0.73 34.41 27.18
C ASP A 12 1.85 33.53 27.76
N ARG A 13 1.63 32.97 28.95
CA ARG A 13 2.53 31.97 29.55
C ARG A 13 2.61 30.69 28.71
N GLN A 14 1.48 30.17 28.22
CA GLN A 14 1.45 29.00 27.32
C GLN A 14 2.21 29.27 26.02
N ILE A 15 2.06 30.45 25.42
CA ILE A 15 2.80 30.85 24.21
C ILE A 15 4.29 30.89 24.49
N GLU A 16 4.72 31.50 25.58
CA GLU A 16 6.14 31.58 25.95
C GLU A 16 6.75 30.19 26.17
N GLN A 17 6.00 29.29 26.83
CA GLN A 17 6.37 27.90 27.03
C GLN A 17 6.48 27.14 25.69
N LEU A 18 5.48 27.26 24.82
CA LEU A 18 5.50 26.63 23.50
C LEU A 18 6.63 27.18 22.62
N ARG A 19 6.98 28.47 22.70
CA ARG A 19 8.14 29.07 22.00
C ARG A 19 9.49 28.50 22.44
N ARG A 20 9.57 27.94 23.64
CA ARG A 20 10.72 27.17 24.14
C ARG A 20 10.70 25.69 23.75
N CYS A 21 9.73 25.27 22.92
CA CYS A 21 9.48 23.87 22.58
C CYS A 21 9.09 23.01 23.80
N GLU A 22 8.46 23.62 24.81
CA GLU A 22 8.02 22.93 26.02
C GLU A 22 6.51 22.61 25.94
N LEU A 23 6.13 21.41 26.36
CA LEU A 23 4.74 20.96 26.33
C LEU A 23 3.89 21.63 27.41
N ILE A 24 2.75 22.17 27.03
CA ILE A 24 1.68 22.60 27.95
C ILE A 24 0.88 21.37 28.42
N LYS A 25 0.21 21.46 29.58
CA LYS A 25 -0.50 20.31 30.18
C LYS A 25 -1.73 19.90 29.36
N GLU A 26 -2.15 18.63 29.44
CA GLU A 26 -3.34 18.13 28.72
C GLU A 26 -4.61 18.98 28.95
N ASN A 27 -4.85 19.42 30.20
CA ASN A 27 -5.98 20.31 30.51
C ASN A 27 -5.85 21.70 29.90
N GLU A 28 -4.62 22.19 29.72
CA GLU A 28 -4.34 23.48 29.06
C GLU A 28 -4.56 23.35 27.56
N VAL A 29 -4.14 22.22 26.95
CA VAL A 29 -4.45 21.91 25.54
C VAL A 29 -5.96 21.87 25.31
N LYS A 30 -6.71 21.21 26.20
CA LYS A 30 -8.18 21.17 26.14
C LYS A 30 -8.79 22.58 26.14
N ALA A 31 -8.35 23.42 27.07
CA ALA A 31 -8.85 24.79 27.20
C ALA A 31 -8.46 25.65 25.99
N LEU A 32 -7.25 25.48 25.45
CA LEU A 32 -6.80 26.15 24.24
C LEU A 32 -7.65 25.75 23.02
N CYS A 33 -7.88 24.46 22.82
CA CYS A 33 -8.72 23.95 21.75
C CYS A 33 -10.16 24.50 21.86
N ALA A 34 -10.73 24.52 23.08
CA ALA A 34 -12.06 25.09 23.28
C ALA A 34 -12.16 26.56 22.85
N LYS A 35 -11.18 27.40 23.23
CA LYS A 35 -11.11 28.81 22.80
C LYS A 35 -10.89 28.95 21.29
N ALA A 36 -10.04 28.11 20.70
CA ALA A 36 -9.81 28.13 19.26
C ALA A 36 -11.09 27.76 18.48
N ARG A 37 -11.86 26.79 18.97
CA ARG A 37 -13.14 26.38 18.37
C ARG A 37 -14.16 27.54 18.37
N GLU A 38 -14.21 28.34 19.42
CA GLU A 38 -15.09 29.53 19.50
C GLU A 38 -14.76 30.56 18.42
N ILE A 39 -13.50 30.67 18.01
CA ILE A 39 -13.07 31.57 16.92
C ILE A 39 -13.34 30.91 15.57
N LEU A 40 -12.84 29.68 15.37
CA LEU A 40 -12.87 28.98 14.08
C LEU A 40 -14.29 28.58 13.62
N VAL A 41 -15.27 28.52 14.54
CA VAL A 41 -16.67 28.22 14.18
C VAL A 41 -17.33 29.36 13.42
N GLU A 42 -16.93 30.61 13.68
CA GLU A 42 -17.42 31.83 13.02
C GLU A 42 -16.72 32.09 11.68
N GLU A 43 -15.65 31.36 11.39
CA GLU A 43 -14.86 31.53 10.18
C GLU A 43 -15.53 30.96 8.92
N SER A 44 -15.33 31.59 7.77
CA SER A 44 -15.82 31.07 6.48
C SER A 44 -14.84 30.05 5.89
N ASN A 45 -15.30 29.13 5.03
CA ASN A 45 -14.37 28.24 4.30
C ASN A 45 -13.42 29.00 3.36
N VAL A 46 -13.80 30.21 2.93
CA VAL A 46 -12.96 31.11 2.14
C VAL A 46 -12.71 32.34 2.99
N GLN A 47 -11.60 32.34 3.74
CA GLN A 47 -11.33 33.43 4.66
C GLN A 47 -10.82 34.69 3.98
N ARG A 48 -11.38 35.84 4.35
CA ARG A 48 -10.87 37.11 3.86
C ARG A 48 -9.64 37.50 4.67
N VAL A 49 -8.57 37.84 3.96
CA VAL A 49 -7.32 38.34 4.53
C VAL A 49 -6.99 39.64 3.83
N ASP A 50 -6.67 40.68 4.58
CA ASP A 50 -6.25 41.97 4.02
C ASP A 50 -4.72 42.09 4.07
N SER A 51 -4.13 42.72 3.06
CA SER A 51 -2.69 43.03 3.06
C SER A 51 -2.36 44.20 4.02
N PRO A 52 -1.12 44.32 4.55
CA PRO A 52 0.04 43.45 4.30
C PRO A 52 -0.09 42.09 4.98
N VAL A 53 0.44 41.02 4.37
CA VAL A 53 0.41 39.66 4.92
C VAL A 53 1.56 38.80 4.43
N THR A 54 2.07 37.95 5.31
CA THR A 54 3.07 36.92 5.02
C THR A 54 2.40 35.56 4.85
N VAL A 55 2.55 34.97 3.67
CA VAL A 55 1.98 33.67 3.31
C VAL A 55 3.02 32.58 3.49
N CYS A 56 2.65 31.57 4.28
CA CYS A 56 3.46 30.41 4.63
C CYS A 56 2.85 29.15 4.02
N GLY A 57 3.69 28.36 3.36
CA GLY A 57 3.36 27.01 2.89
C GLY A 57 3.45 25.96 4.00
N ASP A 58 3.75 24.73 3.61
CA ASP A 58 3.79 23.60 4.54
C ASP A 58 4.87 23.78 5.63
N ILE A 59 4.58 23.29 6.84
CA ILE A 59 5.47 23.37 8.02
C ILE A 59 5.96 21.98 8.49
N HIS A 60 5.17 20.93 8.30
CA HIS A 60 5.56 19.53 8.51
C HIS A 60 6.11 19.23 9.92
N GLY A 61 5.53 19.83 10.95
CA GLY A 61 5.96 19.63 12.34
C GLY A 61 7.41 20.05 12.63
N GLN A 62 8.03 20.87 11.77
CA GLN A 62 9.41 21.31 11.89
C GLN A 62 9.52 22.56 12.79
N PHE A 63 9.30 22.37 14.10
CA PHE A 63 9.21 23.47 15.07
C PHE A 63 10.36 24.49 15.06
N TYR A 64 11.62 24.04 14.94
CA TYR A 64 12.76 24.96 14.91
C TYR A 64 12.84 25.76 13.62
N ASP A 65 12.35 25.20 12.52
CA ASP A 65 12.25 25.90 11.24
C ASP A 65 11.08 26.89 11.25
N LEU A 66 9.99 26.59 11.98
CA LEU A 66 8.94 27.57 12.28
C LEU A 66 9.45 28.75 13.11
N LYS A 67 10.38 28.53 14.04
CA LYS A 67 11.03 29.63 14.78
C LYS A 67 11.90 30.48 13.86
N GLU A 68 12.60 29.85 12.93
CA GLU A 68 13.39 30.56 11.93
C GLU A 68 12.49 31.37 10.99
N LEU A 69 11.34 30.82 10.60
CA LEU A 69 10.30 31.53 9.84
C LEU A 69 9.87 32.82 10.54
N PHE A 70 9.54 32.78 11.83
CA PHE A 70 9.22 34.01 12.58
C PHE A 70 10.41 34.96 12.75
N ARG A 71 11.64 34.44 12.77
CA ARG A 71 12.85 35.27 12.85
C ARG A 71 13.06 36.07 11.56
N VAL A 72 12.78 35.46 10.40
CA VAL A 72 13.02 36.10 9.09
C VAL A 72 11.83 36.89 8.58
N GLY A 73 10.59 36.45 8.86
CA GLY A 73 9.35 37.13 8.45
C GLY A 73 8.80 38.13 9.46
N GLY A 74 9.38 38.23 10.66
CA GLY A 74 8.89 39.10 11.74
C GLY A 74 7.94 38.40 12.70
N ASP A 75 7.81 38.90 13.92
CA ASP A 75 6.96 38.28 14.94
C ASP A 75 5.53 38.87 14.93
N VAL A 76 4.61 38.16 15.59
CA VAL A 76 3.28 38.67 15.90
C VAL A 76 3.28 39.48 17.21
N PRO A 77 2.50 40.57 17.32
CA PRO A 77 1.42 41.00 16.42
C PRO A 77 1.82 41.97 15.29
N GLU A 78 3.10 42.30 15.14
CA GLU A 78 3.57 43.27 14.14
C GLU A 78 3.37 42.77 12.70
N THR A 79 3.37 41.45 12.50
CA THR A 79 3.23 40.80 11.19
C THR A 79 1.92 40.02 11.11
N ASN A 80 1.22 40.11 9.97
CA ASN A 80 0.06 39.27 9.68
C ASN A 80 0.52 37.99 8.96
N TYR A 81 -0.04 36.83 9.33
CA TYR A 81 0.32 35.55 8.74
C TYR A 81 -0.89 34.78 8.20
N LEU A 82 -0.69 34.13 7.05
CA LEU A 82 -1.56 33.10 6.51
C LEU A 82 -0.77 31.80 6.36
N PHE A 83 -1.12 30.76 7.12
CA PHE A 83 -0.51 29.44 7.03
C PHE A 83 -1.40 28.46 6.27
N MET A 84 -0.84 27.85 5.22
CA MET A 84 -1.54 27.02 4.24
C MET A 84 -1.50 25.52 4.54
N GLY A 85 -1.81 25.12 5.78
CA GLY A 85 -1.97 23.71 6.16
C GLY A 85 -0.66 22.93 6.37
N ASP A 86 -0.80 21.63 6.59
CA ASP A 86 0.31 20.69 6.85
C ASP A 86 1.19 21.17 8.02
N PHE A 87 0.52 21.49 9.12
CA PHE A 87 1.15 21.82 10.40
C PHE A 87 1.73 20.57 11.06
N VAL A 88 1.10 19.42 10.81
CA VAL A 88 1.41 18.14 11.45
C VAL A 88 1.74 17.05 10.42
N ASP A 89 3.02 16.84 10.10
CA ASP A 89 3.41 15.76 9.18
C ASP A 89 4.88 15.41 9.32
N ARG A 90 5.20 14.15 9.66
CA ARG A 90 6.56 13.55 9.65
C ARG A 90 7.64 14.25 10.51
N GLY A 91 7.44 15.49 10.98
CA GLY A 91 8.31 16.23 11.88
C GLY A 91 8.27 15.71 13.31
N PHE A 92 9.35 15.93 14.06
CA PHE A 92 9.49 15.42 15.43
C PHE A 92 8.70 16.22 16.49
N TYR A 93 8.18 17.39 16.10
CA TYR A 93 7.58 18.39 16.98
C TYR A 93 6.26 18.91 16.43
N SER A 94 5.45 18.03 15.83
CA SER A 94 4.15 18.40 15.27
C SER A 94 3.19 18.92 16.35
N VAL A 95 3.29 18.38 17.58
CA VAL A 95 2.51 18.84 18.73
C VAL A 95 2.84 20.28 19.09
N GLU A 96 4.11 20.62 19.29
CA GLU A 96 4.52 21.98 19.67
C GLU A 96 4.27 22.96 18.52
N THR A 97 4.51 22.53 17.28
CA THR A 97 4.25 23.31 16.06
C THR A 97 2.78 23.73 15.98
N PHE A 98 1.87 22.75 16.00
CA PHE A 98 0.44 23.05 15.89
C PHE A 98 -0.09 23.81 17.11
N LEU A 99 0.30 23.43 18.33
CA LEU A 99 -0.17 24.12 19.53
C LEU A 99 0.34 25.57 19.61
N LEU A 100 1.56 25.86 19.14
CA LEU A 100 2.06 27.24 19.06
C LEU A 100 1.22 28.06 18.08
N LEU A 101 1.00 27.56 16.86
CA LEU A 101 0.17 28.26 15.87
C LEU A 101 -1.26 28.46 16.38
N LEU A 102 -1.83 27.47 17.06
CA LEU A 102 -3.16 27.54 17.64
C LEU A 102 -3.22 28.57 18.79
N ALA A 103 -2.20 28.62 19.65
CA ALA A 103 -2.12 29.62 20.73
C ALA A 103 -1.99 31.04 20.18
N LEU A 104 -1.20 31.24 19.13
CA LEU A 104 -1.09 32.53 18.45
C LEU A 104 -2.41 32.91 17.76
N LYS A 105 -3.13 31.95 17.15
CA LYS A 105 -4.48 32.17 16.60
C LYS A 105 -5.47 32.63 17.66
N VAL A 106 -5.46 32.00 18.84
CA VAL A 106 -6.35 32.40 19.95
C VAL A 106 -5.99 33.78 20.49
N ARG A 107 -4.69 34.11 20.53
CA ARG A 107 -4.20 35.38 21.08
C ARG A 107 -4.38 36.56 20.13
N TYR A 108 -4.24 36.32 18.83
CA TYR A 108 -4.28 37.32 17.77
C TYR A 108 -5.14 36.81 16.59
N PRO A 109 -6.46 36.65 16.78
CA PRO A 109 -7.35 36.03 15.80
C PRO A 109 -7.38 36.73 14.45
N ASP A 110 -7.19 38.05 14.44
CA ASP A 110 -7.17 38.88 13.22
C ASP A 110 -5.78 38.97 12.55
N ARG A 111 -4.74 38.38 13.17
CA ARG A 111 -3.35 38.43 12.69
C ARG A 111 -2.84 37.08 12.21
N ILE A 112 -3.39 35.98 12.71
CA ILE A 112 -3.05 34.61 12.30
C ILE A 112 -4.24 34.01 11.58
N THR A 113 -4.06 33.63 10.33
CA THR A 113 -5.03 32.83 9.57
C THR A 113 -4.46 31.44 9.35
N LEU A 114 -5.22 30.41 9.71
CA LEU A 114 -4.86 29.01 9.52
C LEU A 114 -5.89 28.37 8.60
N ILE A 115 -5.44 27.81 7.47
CA ILE A 115 -6.28 26.98 6.62
C ILE A 115 -5.87 25.51 6.73
N ARG A 116 -6.81 24.60 6.47
CA ARG A 116 -6.65 23.15 6.61
C ARG A 116 -5.77 22.60 5.48
N GLY A 117 -4.80 21.76 5.81
CA GLY A 117 -4.05 20.94 4.87
C GLY A 117 -4.55 19.49 4.82
N ASN A 118 -3.94 18.67 3.96
CA ASN A 118 -4.34 17.28 3.84
C ASN A 118 -3.90 16.44 5.06
N HIS A 119 -2.90 16.89 5.81
CA HIS A 119 -2.47 16.23 7.04
C HIS A 119 -3.28 16.58 8.29
N GLU A 120 -4.12 17.62 8.27
CA GLU A 120 -5.09 17.92 9.33
C GLU A 120 -6.34 17.01 9.23
N SER A 121 -6.11 15.68 9.28
CA SER A 121 -7.09 14.60 9.16
C SER A 121 -6.82 13.51 10.19
N ARG A 122 -7.86 12.88 10.76
CA ARG A 122 -7.67 11.75 11.68
C ARG A 122 -7.01 10.57 10.98
N GLN A 123 -7.43 10.27 9.74
CA GLN A 123 -6.87 9.16 8.98
C GLN A 123 -5.39 9.38 8.67
N ILE A 124 -5.03 10.59 8.22
CA ILE A 124 -3.65 10.92 7.84
C ILE A 124 -2.75 11.01 9.08
N THR A 125 -3.21 11.62 10.16
CA THR A 125 -2.41 11.73 11.40
C THR A 125 -2.11 10.40 12.09
N GLN A 126 -2.94 9.37 11.87
CA GLN A 126 -2.66 8.00 12.32
C GLN A 126 -1.57 7.29 11.49
N VAL A 127 -1.33 7.75 10.26
CA VAL A 127 -0.37 7.14 9.33
C VAL A 127 0.95 7.91 9.25
N TYR A 128 0.96 9.20 9.64
CA TYR A 128 2.13 10.09 9.49
C TYR A 128 2.64 10.66 10.81
N GLY A 129 2.34 10.00 11.94
CA GLY A 129 3.09 10.11 13.19
C GLY A 129 2.55 11.08 14.23
N PHE A 130 1.60 11.96 13.90
CA PHE A 130 1.04 12.91 14.89
C PHE A 130 0.25 12.21 16.00
N TYR A 131 -0.50 11.15 15.68
CA TYR A 131 -1.18 10.32 16.67
C TYR A 131 -0.20 9.75 17.70
N ASP A 132 0.88 9.12 17.22
CA ASP A 132 1.91 8.52 18.06
C ASP A 132 2.69 9.57 18.85
N GLU A 133 2.93 10.74 18.26
CA GLU A 133 3.58 11.85 18.92
C GLU A 133 2.76 12.32 20.14
N CYS A 134 1.45 12.54 19.98
CA CYS A 134 0.56 12.89 21.09
C CYS A 134 0.57 11.81 22.18
N LEU A 135 0.44 10.53 21.79
CA LEU A 135 0.46 9.41 22.73
C LEU A 135 1.78 9.33 23.50
N ARG A 136 2.91 9.49 22.82
CA ARG A 136 4.24 9.47 23.43
C ARG A 136 4.48 10.65 24.37
N LYS A 137 4.02 11.85 24.01
CA LYS A 137 4.29 13.08 24.77
C LYS A 137 3.36 13.26 25.98
N TYR A 138 2.12 12.79 25.89
CA TYR A 138 1.11 12.95 26.94
C TYR A 138 0.74 11.65 27.66
N GLY A 139 1.17 10.49 27.16
CA GLY A 139 0.79 9.18 27.70
C GLY A 139 -0.65 8.77 27.37
N SER A 140 -1.40 9.59 26.61
CA SER A 140 -2.78 9.36 26.24
C SER A 140 -3.05 9.92 24.83
N VAL A 141 -4.08 9.40 24.16
CA VAL A 141 -4.54 9.92 22.86
C VAL A 141 -5.46 11.12 22.99
N THR A 142 -5.68 11.61 24.21
CA THR A 142 -6.66 12.67 24.48
C THR A 142 -6.29 13.98 23.81
N VAL A 143 -5.00 14.35 23.82
CA VAL A 143 -4.50 15.53 23.09
C VAL A 143 -4.70 15.39 21.58
N TRP A 144 -4.45 14.21 21.01
CA TRP A 144 -4.74 13.96 19.59
C TRP A 144 -6.22 14.14 19.26
N ARG A 145 -7.13 13.69 20.14
CA ARG A 145 -8.58 13.91 19.97
C ARG A 145 -8.94 15.39 20.00
N TYR A 146 -8.38 16.16 20.91
CA TYR A 146 -8.63 17.61 20.95
C TYR A 146 -8.11 18.32 19.70
N CYS A 147 -6.89 18.02 19.25
CA CYS A 147 -6.34 18.64 18.05
C CYS A 147 -7.12 18.26 16.79
N THR A 148 -7.47 16.97 16.63
CA THR A 148 -8.24 16.51 15.46
C THR A 148 -9.68 17.01 15.44
N GLU A 149 -10.29 17.29 16.59
CA GLU A 149 -11.55 18.02 16.64
C GLU A 149 -11.39 19.45 16.08
N ILE A 150 -10.28 20.13 16.38
CA ILE A 150 -10.01 21.49 15.86
C ILE A 150 -9.75 21.49 14.36
N PHE A 151 -9.13 20.43 13.82
CA PHE A 151 -8.90 20.32 12.37
C PHE A 151 -10.19 20.44 11.56
N ASP A 152 -11.32 19.94 12.09
CA ASP A 152 -12.63 20.04 11.44
C ASP A 152 -13.17 21.48 11.34
N TYR A 153 -12.65 22.40 12.15
CA TYR A 153 -13.07 23.80 12.15
C TYR A 153 -12.16 24.71 11.31
N LEU A 154 -10.97 24.24 10.91
CA LEU A 154 -10.04 25.01 10.09
C LEU A 154 -10.65 25.35 8.73
N SER A 155 -10.55 26.62 8.34
CA SER A 155 -11.01 27.14 7.05
C SER A 155 -10.33 26.39 5.89
N LEU A 156 -11.02 26.16 4.76
CA LEU A 156 -10.47 25.36 3.65
C LEU A 156 -9.55 26.18 2.72
N SER A 157 -9.72 27.50 2.71
CA SER A 157 -9.02 28.42 1.81
C SER A 157 -9.09 29.85 2.33
N ALA A 158 -8.33 30.74 1.70
CA ALA A 158 -8.37 32.18 1.96
C ALA A 158 -8.37 32.97 0.64
N ILE A 159 -8.76 34.24 0.71
CA ILE A 159 -8.71 35.20 -0.39
C ILE A 159 -8.08 36.49 0.13
N ILE A 160 -6.92 36.85 -0.43
CA ILE A 160 -6.18 38.06 -0.07
C ILE A 160 -6.63 39.22 -0.96
N ASP A 161 -7.14 40.29 -0.35
CA ASP A 161 -7.66 41.50 -1.02
C ASP A 161 -8.64 41.23 -2.18
N GLY A 162 -9.34 40.09 -2.14
CA GLY A 162 -10.22 39.65 -3.21
C GLY A 162 -9.51 39.23 -4.51
N LYS A 163 -8.16 39.19 -4.55
CA LYS A 163 -7.38 39.00 -5.77
C LYS A 163 -6.45 37.80 -5.79
N ILE A 164 -6.04 37.26 -4.64
CA ILE A 164 -5.15 36.09 -4.57
C ILE A 164 -5.87 34.98 -3.80
N PHE A 165 -6.20 33.89 -4.49
CA PHE A 165 -6.85 32.73 -3.86
C PHE A 165 -5.80 31.80 -3.26
N CYS A 166 -5.92 31.52 -1.96
CA CYS A 166 -4.99 30.68 -1.22
C CYS A 166 -5.66 29.37 -0.83
N VAL A 167 -5.05 28.24 -1.16
CA VAL A 167 -5.55 26.89 -0.86
C VAL A 167 -4.39 25.95 -0.59
N HIS A 168 -4.54 24.95 0.27
CA HIS A 168 -3.43 24.03 0.53
C HIS A 168 -3.06 23.20 -0.71
N GLY A 169 -4.01 22.42 -1.22
CA GLY A 169 -3.88 21.56 -2.39
C GLY A 169 -4.06 22.36 -3.68
N GLY A 170 -5.23 22.35 -4.28
CA GLY A 170 -5.43 22.94 -5.60
C GLY A 170 -6.90 23.13 -5.95
N LEU A 171 -7.22 23.09 -7.24
CA LEU A 171 -8.59 23.25 -7.73
C LEU A 171 -9.36 21.91 -7.73
N SER A 172 -10.68 21.98 -7.75
CA SER A 172 -11.58 20.81 -7.89
C SER A 172 -12.40 20.90 -9.18
N PRO A 173 -12.61 19.80 -9.91
CA PRO A 173 -13.53 19.77 -11.06
C PRO A 173 -14.98 20.05 -10.67
N SER A 174 -15.32 19.91 -9.38
CA SER A 174 -16.65 20.17 -8.84
C SER A 174 -16.86 21.63 -8.42
N ILE A 175 -15.81 22.46 -8.46
CA ILE A 175 -15.81 23.83 -7.94
C ILE A 175 -15.37 24.78 -9.05
N GLN A 176 -16.27 25.66 -9.47
CA GLN A 176 -16.03 26.72 -10.44
C GLN A 176 -15.92 28.09 -9.78
N THR A 177 -16.55 28.26 -8.60
CA THR A 177 -16.64 29.55 -7.90
C THR A 177 -16.24 29.46 -6.43
N LEU A 178 -15.74 30.57 -5.87
CA LEU A 178 -15.43 30.69 -4.44
C LEU A 178 -16.68 30.49 -3.57
N ASP A 179 -17.87 30.85 -4.06
CA ASP A 179 -19.13 30.63 -3.35
C ASP A 179 -19.44 29.15 -3.13
N GLN A 180 -19.10 28.28 -4.08
CA GLN A 180 -19.25 26.84 -3.88
C GLN A 180 -18.36 26.33 -2.74
N ILE A 181 -17.14 26.86 -2.60
CA ILE A 181 -16.26 26.53 -1.47
C ILE A 181 -16.90 26.95 -0.15
N ARG A 182 -17.52 28.13 -0.08
CA ARG A 182 -18.21 28.64 1.12
C ARG A 182 -19.34 27.72 1.61
N THR A 183 -19.92 26.92 0.72
CA THR A 183 -21.03 26.00 1.04
C THR A 183 -20.62 24.60 1.50
N ILE A 184 -19.33 24.24 1.39
CA ILE A 184 -18.85 22.91 1.80
C ILE A 184 -19.03 22.74 3.32
N ASP A 185 -19.61 21.63 3.76
CA ASP A 185 -19.58 21.30 5.19
C ASP A 185 -18.16 20.84 5.56
N ARG A 186 -17.38 21.73 6.17
CA ARG A 186 -16.00 21.42 6.58
C ARG A 186 -15.89 20.69 7.92
N LYS A 187 -16.96 20.68 8.73
CA LYS A 187 -16.98 20.22 10.14
C LYS A 187 -17.07 18.69 10.25
N GLN A 188 -16.21 18.03 9.49
CA GLN A 188 -16.15 16.59 9.37
C GLN A 188 -14.73 16.15 9.05
N GLU A 189 -14.52 14.84 9.16
CA GLU A 189 -13.34 14.19 8.61
C GLU A 189 -13.24 14.45 7.11
N VAL A 190 -12.01 14.62 6.60
CA VAL A 190 -11.78 14.80 5.15
C VAL A 190 -12.32 13.56 4.41
N PRO A 191 -13.29 13.70 3.49
CA PRO A 191 -13.80 12.58 2.72
C PRO A 191 -12.73 11.98 1.80
N HIS A 192 -12.95 10.74 1.34
CA HIS A 192 -12.03 10.08 0.40
C HIS A 192 -12.05 10.71 -1.00
N ASP A 193 -13.16 11.32 -1.40
CA ASP A 193 -13.36 11.98 -2.68
C ASP A 193 -14.23 13.25 -2.55
N GLY A 194 -14.38 13.99 -3.65
CA GLY A 194 -15.24 15.17 -3.71
C GLY A 194 -14.54 16.48 -3.35
N PRO A 195 -15.29 17.60 -3.33
CA PRO A 195 -14.73 18.95 -3.41
C PRO A 195 -13.75 19.30 -2.28
N MET A 196 -14.01 18.84 -1.05
CA MET A 196 -13.10 19.06 0.08
C MET A 196 -11.79 18.29 -0.09
N CYS A 197 -11.87 17.02 -0.50
CA CYS A 197 -10.70 16.20 -0.79
C CYS A 197 -9.87 16.84 -1.92
N ASP A 198 -10.52 17.25 -2.99
CA ASP A 198 -9.87 17.85 -4.15
C ASP A 198 -9.10 19.14 -3.81
N LEU A 199 -9.68 20.03 -3.01
CA LEU A 199 -9.03 21.28 -2.58
C LEU A 199 -7.76 21.00 -1.75
N LEU A 200 -7.70 19.88 -1.05
CA LEU A 200 -6.56 19.50 -0.19
C LEU A 200 -5.50 18.68 -0.94
N TRP A 201 -5.86 17.96 -2.01
CA TRP A 201 -4.96 16.97 -2.63
C TRP A 201 -4.56 17.25 -4.09
N SER A 202 -5.22 18.19 -4.77
CA SER A 202 -4.99 18.41 -6.22
C SER A 202 -3.71 19.17 -6.52
N ASP A 203 -3.07 18.87 -7.66
CA ASP A 203 -1.77 19.42 -8.08
C ASP A 203 -1.82 20.02 -9.50
N PRO A 204 -1.10 21.12 -9.79
CA PRO A 204 -0.91 21.61 -11.15
C PRO A 204 0.06 20.70 -11.90
N GLU A 205 -0.24 20.43 -13.16
CA GLU A 205 0.62 19.65 -14.06
C GLU A 205 0.57 20.25 -15.46
N ASP A 206 1.65 20.12 -16.25
CA ASP A 206 1.74 20.60 -17.63
C ASP A 206 0.87 19.75 -18.59
N THR A 207 -0.44 19.77 -18.37
CA THR A 207 -1.49 19.04 -19.08
C THR A 207 -2.61 20.01 -19.48
N THR A 208 -3.55 19.55 -20.32
CA THR A 208 -4.77 20.31 -20.68
C THR A 208 -5.96 19.70 -19.94
N GLY A 209 -6.78 20.53 -19.32
CA GLY A 209 -7.96 20.11 -18.57
C GLY A 209 -7.60 19.45 -17.24
N TRP A 210 -8.39 18.44 -16.87
CA TRP A 210 -8.24 17.66 -15.65
C TRP A 210 -7.59 16.31 -15.93
N GLY A 211 -6.73 15.85 -15.03
CA GLY A 211 -6.11 14.53 -15.03
C GLY A 211 -6.33 13.79 -13.72
N VAL A 212 -6.18 12.46 -13.75
CA VAL A 212 -6.28 11.64 -12.54
C VAL A 212 -5.02 11.83 -11.70
N SER A 213 -5.19 12.14 -10.41
CA SER A 213 -4.07 12.26 -9.48
C SER A 213 -3.43 10.90 -9.20
N PRO A 214 -2.09 10.77 -9.28
CA PRO A 214 -1.38 9.54 -8.91
C PRO A 214 -1.41 9.26 -7.40
N ARG A 215 -1.92 10.20 -6.59
CA ARG A 215 -2.05 10.09 -5.13
C ARG A 215 -3.23 9.24 -4.69
N GLY A 216 -4.17 8.95 -5.61
CA GLY A 216 -5.44 8.30 -5.28
C GLY A 216 -6.45 9.21 -4.57
N ALA A 217 -6.18 10.52 -4.54
CA ALA A 217 -7.03 11.59 -4.02
C ALA A 217 -6.74 12.88 -4.80
N GLY A 218 -7.77 13.71 -5.01
CA GLY A 218 -7.70 14.93 -5.82
C GLY A 218 -7.42 14.69 -7.32
N TYR A 219 -7.06 15.75 -8.02
CA TYR A 219 -6.86 15.76 -9.47
C TYR A 219 -5.56 16.47 -9.88
N LEU A 220 -5.09 16.19 -11.09
CA LEU A 220 -4.15 17.05 -11.80
C LEU A 220 -4.93 18.11 -12.58
N PHE A 221 -4.44 19.34 -12.65
CA PHE A 221 -5.11 20.40 -13.42
C PHE A 221 -4.13 21.22 -14.25
N GLY A 222 -4.57 21.56 -15.47
CA GLY A 222 -3.83 22.34 -16.44
C GLY A 222 -4.04 23.85 -16.38
N SER A 223 -3.24 24.58 -17.16
CA SER A 223 -3.32 26.05 -17.28
C SER A 223 -4.69 26.59 -17.72
N ASP A 224 -5.42 25.83 -18.55
CA ASP A 224 -6.75 26.19 -19.04
C ASP A 224 -7.81 26.14 -17.94
N VAL A 225 -7.70 25.18 -17.02
CA VAL A 225 -8.55 25.09 -15.83
C VAL A 225 -8.33 26.31 -14.93
N VAL A 226 -7.07 26.68 -14.71
CA VAL A 226 -6.70 27.86 -13.91
C VAL A 226 -7.24 29.14 -14.55
N ALA A 227 -7.06 29.30 -15.87
CA ALA A 227 -7.57 30.48 -16.57
C ALA A 227 -9.09 30.64 -16.45
N GLN A 228 -9.84 29.53 -16.55
CA GLN A 228 -11.29 29.52 -16.37
C GLN A 228 -11.68 29.89 -14.93
N PHE A 229 -11.03 29.27 -13.94
CA PHE A 229 -11.31 29.54 -12.52
C PHE A 229 -10.97 30.99 -12.15
N ASN A 230 -9.83 31.51 -12.60
CA ASN A 230 -9.43 32.89 -12.33
C ASN A 230 -10.42 33.90 -12.94
N ALA A 231 -10.84 33.68 -14.19
CA ALA A 231 -11.82 34.52 -14.86
C ALA A 231 -13.20 34.47 -14.18
N ALA A 232 -13.64 33.29 -13.75
CA ALA A 232 -14.94 33.12 -13.08
C ALA A 232 -15.01 33.82 -11.71
N ASN A 233 -13.87 34.00 -11.05
CA ASN A 233 -13.79 34.53 -9.69
C ASN A 233 -13.16 35.92 -9.57
N ASP A 234 -12.78 36.54 -10.70
CA ASP A 234 -12.08 37.83 -10.75
C ASP A 234 -10.81 37.89 -9.88
N ILE A 235 -10.05 36.78 -9.88
CA ILE A 235 -8.77 36.65 -9.16
C ILE A 235 -7.60 36.68 -10.13
N HIS A 236 -6.45 37.18 -9.67
CA HIS A 236 -5.24 37.29 -10.48
C HIS A 236 -4.40 36.01 -10.48
N MET A 237 -4.31 35.34 -9.33
CA MET A 237 -3.48 34.14 -9.17
C MET A 237 -3.97 33.24 -8.04
N ILE A 238 -3.49 32.00 -8.05
CA ILE A 238 -3.67 31.02 -6.99
C ILE A 238 -2.34 30.85 -6.26
N CYS A 239 -2.36 30.89 -4.94
CA CYS A 239 -1.23 30.57 -4.08
C CYS A 239 -1.54 29.26 -3.32
N ARG A 240 -0.61 28.31 -3.34
CA ARG A 240 -0.78 26.98 -2.75
C ARG A 240 0.47 26.50 -2.01
N ALA A 241 0.36 25.39 -1.29
CA ALA A 241 1.46 24.87 -0.48
C ALA A 241 1.93 23.46 -0.87
N HIS A 242 0.98 22.59 -1.21
CA HIS A 242 1.22 21.16 -1.42
C HIS A 242 2.11 20.87 -2.67
N GLN A 243 2.91 19.79 -2.59
CA GLN A 243 4.13 19.45 -3.37
C GLN A 243 5.43 20.12 -2.92
N LEU A 244 6.42 19.28 -2.60
CA LEU A 244 7.80 19.71 -2.32
C LEU A 244 8.36 20.55 -3.46
N VAL A 245 8.91 21.71 -3.11
CA VAL A 245 9.67 22.58 -4.00
C VAL A 245 11.10 22.74 -3.48
N MET A 246 12.09 22.50 -4.33
CA MET A 246 13.50 22.50 -3.92
C MET A 246 14.00 23.91 -3.58
N GLU A 247 13.52 24.91 -4.30
CA GLU A 247 13.91 26.32 -4.21
C GLU A 247 13.04 27.13 -3.22
N GLY A 248 12.17 26.46 -2.46
CA GLY A 248 11.25 27.10 -1.51
C GLY A 248 9.97 27.67 -2.14
N TYR A 249 9.96 28.01 -3.44
CA TYR A 249 8.74 28.36 -4.16
C TYR A 249 8.85 28.04 -5.66
N LYS A 250 7.70 27.82 -6.32
CA LYS A 250 7.63 27.51 -7.76
C LYS A 250 6.42 28.16 -8.40
N TRP A 251 6.66 28.85 -9.50
CA TRP A 251 5.60 29.32 -10.40
C TRP A 251 5.20 28.24 -11.39
N HIS A 252 3.91 28.13 -11.66
CA HIS A 252 3.32 27.31 -12.71
C HIS A 252 2.49 28.21 -13.63
N PHE A 253 2.28 27.74 -14.87
CA PHE A 253 1.35 28.33 -15.84
C PHE A 253 1.47 29.86 -16.01
N ASN A 254 2.57 30.35 -16.57
CA ASN A 254 2.81 31.79 -16.80
C ASN A 254 2.51 32.66 -15.56
N GLU A 255 2.98 32.21 -14.39
CA GLU A 255 2.85 32.90 -13.11
C GLU A 255 1.41 33.07 -12.58
N THR A 256 0.48 32.19 -13.00
CA THR A 256 -0.91 32.21 -12.50
C THR A 256 -1.15 31.30 -11.29
N VAL A 257 -0.23 30.36 -11.03
CA VAL A 257 -0.23 29.53 -9.81
C VAL A 257 1.15 29.57 -9.17
N LEU A 258 1.20 29.79 -7.87
CA LEU A 258 2.40 29.77 -7.05
C LEU A 258 2.31 28.67 -6.00
N THR A 259 3.29 27.78 -5.94
CA THR A 259 3.51 26.92 -4.78
C THR A 259 4.54 27.55 -3.87
N VAL A 260 4.20 27.80 -2.60
CA VAL A 260 5.13 28.25 -1.55
C VAL A 260 5.38 27.09 -0.60
N TRP A 261 6.64 26.85 -0.25
CA TRP A 261 7.06 25.75 0.62
C TRP A 261 7.89 26.29 1.79
N SER A 262 7.38 26.16 3.02
CA SER A 262 7.98 26.81 4.19
C SER A 262 8.73 25.85 5.13
N ALA A 263 8.96 24.61 4.69
CA ALA A 263 9.65 23.56 5.46
C ALA A 263 11.01 23.19 4.83
N PRO A 264 12.13 23.79 5.27
CA PRO A 264 13.43 23.57 4.67
C PRO A 264 13.96 22.18 5.06
N ASN A 265 14.77 21.58 4.18
CA ASN A 265 15.28 20.22 4.33
C ASN A 265 14.18 19.24 4.75
N TYR A 266 13.10 19.18 3.97
CA TYR A 266 11.90 18.41 4.24
C TYR A 266 12.21 16.98 4.68
N CYS A 267 11.45 16.49 5.66
CA CYS A 267 11.69 15.21 6.35
C CYS A 267 13.13 15.05 6.89
N TYR A 268 13.81 16.17 7.11
CA TYR A 268 15.21 16.26 7.49
C TYR A 268 16.21 15.63 6.52
N ARG A 269 15.84 15.45 5.24
CA ARG A 269 16.65 14.70 4.26
C ARG A 269 16.62 15.20 2.82
N CYS A 270 15.64 16.03 2.43
CA CYS A 270 15.46 16.41 1.04
C CYS A 270 16.44 17.49 0.57
N GLY A 271 17.03 18.27 1.48
CA GLY A 271 18.00 19.31 1.13
C GLY A 271 17.42 20.53 0.40
N ASN A 272 16.09 20.69 0.34
CA ASN A 272 15.44 21.89 -0.18
C ASN A 272 15.63 23.08 0.78
N VAL A 273 15.47 24.30 0.26
CA VAL A 273 15.28 25.51 1.07
C VAL A 273 13.78 25.76 1.30
N ALA A 274 13.46 26.69 2.19
CA ALA A 274 12.11 27.17 2.41
C ALA A 274 11.96 28.62 1.97
N ALA A 275 10.73 29.02 1.68
CA ALA A 275 10.37 30.40 1.44
C ALA A 275 9.08 30.79 2.19
N ILE A 276 8.94 32.09 2.43
CA ILE A 276 7.68 32.76 2.74
C ILE A 276 7.46 33.87 1.70
N LEU A 277 6.20 34.17 1.41
CA LEU A 277 5.81 35.24 0.49
C LEU A 277 5.26 36.42 1.29
N GLU A 278 5.91 37.55 1.23
CA GLU A 278 5.41 38.81 1.78
C GLU A 278 4.63 39.58 0.72
N LEU A 279 3.44 40.02 1.10
CA LEU A 279 2.59 40.91 0.31
C LEU A 279 2.44 42.24 1.07
N ASP A 280 2.84 43.34 0.44
CA ASP A 280 2.62 44.68 1.00
C ASP A 280 1.20 45.21 0.75
N GLU A 281 0.90 46.43 1.23
CA GLU A 281 -0.40 47.12 1.04
C GLU A 281 -0.79 47.35 -0.43
N HIS A 282 0.11 47.08 -1.38
CA HIS A 282 -0.09 47.21 -2.82
C HIS A 282 0.02 45.87 -3.54
N LEU A 283 0.00 44.75 -2.80
CA LEU A 283 0.19 43.39 -3.30
C LEU A 283 1.52 43.20 -4.06
N GLN A 284 2.53 44.01 -3.78
CA GLN A 284 3.89 43.73 -4.23
C GLN A 284 4.42 42.52 -3.49
N ARG A 285 5.09 41.64 -4.23
CA ARG A 285 5.50 40.31 -3.82
C ARG A 285 6.99 40.31 -3.51
N GLU A 286 7.36 39.95 -2.29
CA GLU A 286 8.76 39.69 -1.91
C GLU A 286 8.88 38.27 -1.34
N PHE A 287 9.92 37.54 -1.75
CA PHE A 287 10.18 36.18 -1.25
C PHE A 287 11.37 36.22 -0.30
N ILE A 288 11.17 35.73 0.92
CA ILE A 288 12.26 35.51 1.87
C ILE A 288 12.59 34.02 1.87
N ILE A 289 13.78 33.68 1.40
CA ILE A 289 14.30 32.30 1.38
C ILE A 289 15.15 32.07 2.62
N PHE A 290 14.93 30.94 3.29
CA PHE A 290 15.71 30.55 4.47
C PHE A 290 16.06 29.05 4.45
N GLU A 291 17.18 28.74 5.08
CA GLU A 291 17.67 27.37 5.23
C GLU A 291 17.19 26.75 6.54
N ALA A 292 17.34 25.43 6.66
CA ALA A 292 16.90 24.72 7.83
C ALA A 292 17.77 25.05 9.05
N ALA A 293 17.14 25.25 10.22
CA ALA A 293 17.78 25.68 11.46
C ALA A 293 18.99 24.79 11.81
N PRO A 294 20.08 25.30 12.42
CA PRO A 294 21.29 24.52 12.66
C PRO A 294 21.04 23.18 13.37
N GLN A 295 21.80 22.14 13.01
CA GLN A 295 21.56 20.78 13.52
C GLN A 295 21.74 20.66 15.04
N GLU A 296 22.59 21.51 15.64
CA GLU A 296 22.80 21.60 17.09
C GLU A 296 21.54 22.07 17.84
N THR A 297 20.70 22.88 17.20
CA THR A 297 19.40 23.32 17.74
C THR A 297 18.26 22.32 17.51
N ARG A 298 18.39 21.36 16.57
CA ARG A 298 17.32 20.41 16.19
C ARG A 298 17.09 19.24 17.14
N GLY A 299 17.76 19.22 18.30
CA GLY A 299 17.91 18.09 19.24
C GLY A 299 16.94 16.93 19.07
N ILE A 300 17.28 15.92 18.26
CA ILE A 300 16.44 14.73 18.03
C ILE A 300 16.08 14.12 19.40
N PRO A 301 14.79 14.02 19.78
CA PRO A 301 14.41 13.45 21.06
C PRO A 301 15.01 12.04 21.19
N SER A 302 15.73 11.79 22.29
CA SER A 302 16.17 10.43 22.61
C SER A 302 14.94 9.53 22.69
N LYS A 303 14.95 8.43 21.92
CA LYS A 303 13.90 7.40 21.97
C LYS A 303 13.85 6.82 23.40
N LYS A 304 13.07 7.43 24.29
CA LYS A 304 12.61 6.75 25.50
C LYS A 304 11.58 5.70 25.05
N PRO A 305 11.71 4.44 25.50
CA PRO A 305 10.72 3.42 25.22
C PRO A 305 9.35 3.89 25.68
N VAL A 306 8.32 3.61 24.88
CA VAL A 306 6.94 3.70 25.32
C VAL A 306 6.80 2.86 26.58
N ALA A 307 6.18 3.41 27.62
CA ALA A 307 5.97 2.73 28.88
C ALA A 307 5.16 1.44 28.65
N ASP A 308 5.67 0.33 29.18
CA ASP A 308 5.02 -0.97 29.21
C ASP A 308 3.64 -0.88 29.88
N TYR A 309 2.60 -0.84 29.06
CA TYR A 309 1.29 -1.32 29.47
C TYR A 309 0.86 -2.35 28.43
N PHE A 310 0.66 -3.58 28.91
CA PHE A 310 0.44 -4.83 28.14
C PHE A 310 1.69 -5.59 27.68
N LEU A 311 2.55 -5.97 28.63
CA LEU A 311 3.34 -7.19 28.51
C LEU A 311 2.96 -8.16 29.64
N GLY A 312 2.19 -9.19 29.26
CA GLY A 312 2.17 -10.44 30.00
C GLY A 312 3.57 -11.03 30.01
N ARG A 313 4.14 -11.16 31.21
CA ARG A 313 5.38 -11.85 31.59
C ARG A 313 6.06 -12.64 30.45
N GLN A 314 7.19 -12.14 29.97
CA GLN A 314 8.22 -12.98 29.38
C GLN A 314 9.60 -12.63 29.95
N PHE A 315 10.37 -13.69 30.16
CA PHE A 315 11.67 -13.72 30.81
C PHE A 315 12.71 -12.89 30.04
N GLU A 316 13.29 -11.89 30.71
CA GLU A 316 14.60 -11.36 30.31
C GLU A 316 15.69 -12.38 30.68
N ARG A 317 16.40 -12.90 29.68
CA ARG A 317 17.77 -13.37 29.84
C ARG A 317 18.69 -12.45 29.04
N ALA A 318 19.68 -11.94 29.75
CA ALA A 318 20.69 -11.00 29.30
C ALA A 318 21.58 -11.54 28.18
N THR A 319 21.69 -10.78 27.08
CA THR A 319 22.91 -10.58 26.28
C THR A 319 22.79 -9.23 25.55
N GLY A 320 23.77 -8.35 25.74
CA GLY A 320 23.76 -6.99 25.21
C GLY A 320 24.22 -6.86 23.76
N ASP A 321 23.31 -7.06 22.81
CA ASP A 321 23.47 -6.62 21.41
C ASP A 321 22.46 -5.51 21.09
N ARG A 322 22.94 -4.41 20.51
CA ARG A 322 22.09 -3.37 19.92
C ARG A 322 21.37 -3.98 18.72
N MET A 323 20.03 -3.91 18.67
CA MET A 323 19.26 -4.30 17.49
C MET A 323 19.72 -3.52 16.25
N GLU A 324 20.05 -4.23 15.16
CA GLU A 324 20.34 -3.63 13.85
C GLU A 324 19.15 -2.80 13.36
N THR A 325 19.41 -1.64 12.76
CA THR A 325 18.40 -0.89 12.01
C THR A 325 18.08 -1.59 10.69
N GLN A 326 16.91 -1.32 10.10
CA GLN A 326 16.50 -1.94 8.83
C GLN A 326 17.50 -1.67 7.69
N SER A 327 18.09 -0.46 7.61
CA SER A 327 19.14 -0.15 6.64
C SER A 327 20.37 -1.02 6.85
N GLN A 328 20.82 -1.19 8.10
CA GLN A 328 21.97 -2.04 8.42
C GLN A 328 21.73 -3.51 8.03
N VAL A 329 20.50 -4.01 8.24
CA VAL A 329 20.11 -5.35 7.79
C VAL A 329 20.24 -5.45 6.26
N VAL A 330 19.70 -4.49 5.51
CA VAL A 330 19.76 -4.52 4.04
C VAL A 330 21.20 -4.39 3.53
N ASP A 331 22.02 -3.53 4.14
CA ASP A 331 23.42 -3.33 3.77
C ASP A 331 24.27 -4.59 4.01
N ARG A 332 24.02 -5.29 5.12
CA ARG A 332 24.67 -6.57 5.43
C ARG A 332 24.34 -7.63 4.40
N LEU A 333 23.05 -7.78 4.06
CA LEU A 333 22.60 -8.73 3.03
C LEU A 333 23.16 -8.38 1.65
N ARG A 334 23.19 -7.08 1.29
CA ARG A 334 23.76 -6.62 0.03
C ARG A 334 25.27 -6.90 -0.04
N SER A 335 25.99 -6.71 1.07
CA SER A 335 27.42 -7.05 1.17
C SER A 335 27.66 -8.56 1.01
N ALA A 336 26.83 -9.40 1.63
CA ALA A 336 26.88 -10.85 1.47
C ALA A 336 26.62 -11.26 0.01
N PHE A 337 25.59 -10.71 -0.63
CA PHE A 337 25.31 -10.95 -2.05
C PHE A 337 26.50 -10.58 -2.94
N CYS A 338 27.07 -9.38 -2.76
CA CYS A 338 28.21 -8.88 -3.54
C CYS A 338 29.49 -9.73 -3.38
N SER A 339 29.65 -10.44 -2.25
CA SER A 339 30.76 -11.38 -2.06
C SER A 339 30.68 -12.62 -2.97
N GLY A 340 29.49 -12.89 -3.55
CA GLY A 340 29.22 -14.05 -4.38
C GLY A 340 28.90 -15.33 -3.60
N ILE A 341 28.75 -15.27 -2.27
CA ILE A 341 28.49 -16.45 -1.43
C ILE A 341 27.22 -17.22 -1.83
N THR A 342 26.22 -16.54 -2.39
CA THR A 342 24.95 -17.14 -2.84
C THR A 342 25.00 -17.75 -4.25
N MET A 343 26.11 -17.56 -4.98
CA MET A 343 26.23 -18.00 -6.38
C MET A 343 26.35 -19.53 -6.55
N PRO A 344 27.14 -20.25 -5.73
CA PRO A 344 27.32 -21.69 -5.89
C PRO A 344 26.05 -22.51 -5.66
N GLU A 345 25.83 -23.56 -6.47
CA GLU A 345 24.72 -24.51 -6.32
C GLU A 345 24.66 -25.10 -4.90
N GLU A 346 25.81 -25.47 -4.35
CA GLU A 346 25.94 -26.10 -3.04
C GLU A 346 25.43 -25.22 -1.89
N PHE A 347 25.71 -23.91 -1.94
CA PHE A 347 25.21 -22.97 -0.95
C PHE A 347 23.68 -22.92 -0.99
N ARG A 348 23.09 -22.75 -2.19
CA ARG A 348 21.64 -22.69 -2.37
C ARG A 348 20.96 -23.97 -1.88
N ARG A 349 21.49 -25.13 -2.26
CA ARG A 349 21.01 -26.46 -1.83
C ARG A 349 21.05 -26.61 -0.32
N THR A 350 22.13 -26.15 0.31
CA THR A 350 22.27 -26.18 1.77
C THR A 350 21.19 -25.33 2.44
N GLN A 351 20.98 -24.09 1.99
CA GLN A 351 19.97 -23.20 2.59
C GLN A 351 18.55 -23.75 2.41
N LEU A 352 18.19 -24.28 1.23
CA LEU A 352 16.90 -24.94 1.00
C LEU A 352 16.72 -26.17 1.90
N THR A 353 17.76 -26.99 2.07
CA THR A 353 17.70 -28.16 2.95
C THR A 353 17.55 -27.76 4.42
N LYS A 354 18.19 -26.67 4.85
CA LYS A 354 18.00 -26.13 6.20
C LYS A 354 16.61 -25.52 6.41
N LEU A 355 16.02 -24.89 5.39
CA LEU A 355 14.63 -24.44 5.44
C LEU A 355 13.67 -25.64 5.56
N MET A 356 13.95 -26.75 4.87
CA MET A 356 13.20 -28.01 5.05
C MET A 356 13.30 -28.53 6.49
N SER A 357 14.50 -28.53 7.09
CA SER A 357 14.67 -28.90 8.51
C SER A 357 13.93 -27.95 9.44
N LEU A 358 13.94 -26.64 9.19
CA LEU A 358 13.19 -25.66 9.98
C LEU A 358 11.71 -26.04 10.08
N ILE A 359 11.09 -26.41 8.96
CA ILE A 359 9.67 -26.78 8.94
C ILE A 359 9.46 -28.13 9.66
N LYS A 360 10.25 -29.16 9.33
CA LYS A 360 10.06 -30.52 9.88
C LYS A 360 10.33 -30.60 11.38
N ASP A 361 11.38 -29.95 11.86
CA ASP A 361 11.78 -30.01 13.27
C ASP A 361 10.81 -29.23 14.19
N ASN A 362 10.01 -28.33 13.62
CA ASN A 362 9.18 -27.39 14.38
C ASN A 362 7.68 -27.49 14.00
N GLU A 363 7.23 -28.58 13.38
CA GLU A 363 5.84 -28.75 12.92
C GLU A 363 4.83 -28.47 14.05
N ASP A 364 5.00 -29.05 15.24
CA ASP A 364 4.09 -28.81 16.36
C ASP A 364 4.04 -27.33 16.80
N GLN A 365 5.18 -26.62 16.79
CA GLN A 365 5.21 -25.19 17.11
C GLN A 365 4.51 -24.35 16.03
N ILE A 366 4.69 -24.73 14.77
CA ILE A 366 4.01 -24.11 13.63
C ILE A 366 2.49 -24.30 13.75
N LEU A 367 2.03 -25.53 13.98
CA LEU A 367 0.60 -25.84 14.14
C LEU A 367 -0.01 -25.04 15.31
N ASN A 368 0.70 -24.93 16.42
CA ASN A 368 0.25 -24.14 17.58
C ASN A 368 0.17 -22.64 17.27
N ALA A 369 1.13 -22.08 16.53
CA ALA A 369 1.11 -20.67 16.13
C ALA A 369 -0.06 -20.37 15.18
N LEU A 370 -0.27 -21.21 14.17
CA LEU A 370 -1.39 -21.09 13.22
C LEU A 370 -2.75 -21.24 13.92
N HIS A 371 -2.86 -22.16 14.87
CA HIS A 371 -4.06 -22.31 15.68
C HIS A 371 -4.31 -21.08 16.56
N LYS A 372 -3.27 -20.47 17.12
CA LYS A 372 -3.42 -19.26 17.93
C LYS A 372 -3.88 -18.05 17.11
N ASP A 373 -3.38 -17.90 15.88
CA ASP A 373 -3.71 -16.76 15.02
C ASP A 373 -5.09 -16.88 14.35
N LEU A 374 -5.47 -18.09 13.91
CA LEU A 374 -6.64 -18.31 13.04
C LEU A 374 -7.62 -19.36 13.57
N ALA A 375 -7.36 -19.97 14.73
CA ALA A 375 -7.99 -21.23 15.16
C ALA A 375 -7.93 -22.31 14.07
N LYS A 376 -6.88 -22.27 13.24
CA LYS A 376 -6.79 -23.13 12.05
C LYS A 376 -6.79 -24.61 12.48
N PRO A 377 -7.67 -25.44 11.93
CA PRO A 377 -7.68 -26.87 12.21
C PRO A 377 -6.36 -27.51 11.79
N LYS A 378 -5.89 -28.52 12.54
CA LYS A 378 -4.63 -29.22 12.25
C LYS A 378 -4.58 -29.71 10.80
N PHE A 379 -5.68 -30.25 10.29
CA PHE A 379 -5.77 -30.75 8.93
C PHE A 379 -5.55 -29.63 7.89
N GLU A 380 -6.23 -28.49 8.04
CA GLU A 380 -6.06 -27.34 7.14
C GLU A 380 -4.64 -26.77 7.21
N ALA A 381 -4.07 -26.66 8.42
CA ALA A 381 -2.73 -26.14 8.64
C ALA A 381 -1.66 -27.02 7.98
N ILE A 382 -1.76 -28.35 8.09
CA ILE A 382 -0.83 -29.26 7.42
C ILE A 382 -0.96 -29.13 5.90
N LEU A 383 -2.17 -29.29 5.38
CA LEU A 383 -2.41 -29.32 3.93
C LEU A 383 -2.02 -28.02 3.23
N SER A 384 -2.43 -26.88 3.80
CA SER A 384 -2.30 -25.58 3.13
C SER A 384 -1.02 -24.82 3.47
N GLU A 385 -0.31 -25.20 4.54
CA GLU A 385 0.86 -24.45 4.99
C GLU A 385 2.11 -25.31 5.11
N VAL A 386 2.06 -26.42 5.85
CA VAL A 386 3.24 -27.26 6.06
C VAL A 386 3.58 -28.03 4.78
N ASP A 387 2.69 -28.90 4.32
CA ASP A 387 2.95 -29.78 3.18
C ASP A 387 3.11 -29.00 1.87
N MET A 388 2.42 -27.86 1.73
CA MET A 388 2.59 -26.97 0.58
C MET A 388 4.04 -26.48 0.49
N VAL A 389 4.62 -26.01 1.59
CA VAL A 389 6.02 -25.53 1.65
C VAL A 389 7.01 -26.69 1.50
N ILE A 390 6.75 -27.84 2.13
CA ILE A 390 7.59 -29.04 2.02
C ILE A 390 7.65 -29.56 0.57
N ASN A 391 6.50 -29.61 -0.11
CA ASN A 391 6.43 -30.06 -1.50
C ASN A 391 7.15 -29.09 -2.44
N GLU A 392 6.98 -27.78 -2.24
CA GLU A 392 7.70 -26.74 -2.97
C GLU A 392 9.22 -26.84 -2.78
N LEU A 393 9.68 -27.07 -1.55
CA LEU A 393 11.10 -27.31 -1.24
C LEU A 393 11.63 -28.56 -1.94
N HIS A 394 10.90 -29.68 -1.88
CA HIS A 394 11.28 -30.92 -2.57
C HIS A 394 11.39 -30.72 -4.08
N HIS A 395 10.43 -30.00 -4.66
CA HIS A 395 10.43 -29.66 -6.08
C HIS A 395 11.62 -28.78 -6.44
N ALA A 396 11.87 -27.70 -5.69
CA ALA A 396 13.00 -26.81 -5.90
C ALA A 396 14.34 -27.53 -5.78
N ILE A 397 14.61 -28.21 -4.66
CA ILE A 397 15.86 -28.95 -4.40
C ILE A 397 16.17 -29.95 -5.52
N THR A 398 15.16 -30.67 -6.00
CA THR A 398 15.33 -31.65 -7.07
C THR A 398 15.70 -30.99 -8.40
N ASN A 399 15.12 -29.83 -8.72
CA ASN A 399 15.10 -29.32 -10.09
C ASN A 399 15.95 -28.06 -10.32
N PHE A 400 16.28 -27.26 -9.30
CA PHE A 400 16.87 -25.93 -9.52
C PHE A 400 18.21 -25.94 -10.27
N LYS A 401 19.00 -27.01 -10.13
CA LYS A 401 20.22 -27.21 -10.92
C LYS A 401 19.97 -27.23 -12.43
N SER A 402 18.83 -27.80 -12.85
CA SER A 402 18.41 -27.80 -14.25
C SER A 402 17.94 -26.41 -14.69
N TRP A 403 17.27 -25.67 -13.81
CA TRP A 403 16.78 -24.31 -14.09
C TRP A 403 17.92 -23.30 -14.28
N MET A 404 19.07 -23.54 -13.65
CA MET A 404 20.29 -22.73 -13.80
C MET A 404 21.04 -22.96 -15.13
N GLN A 405 20.70 -24.00 -15.90
CA GLN A 405 21.42 -24.32 -17.14
C GLN A 405 21.23 -23.23 -18.20
N LEU A 406 22.22 -23.12 -19.10
CA LEU A 406 22.12 -22.23 -20.25
C LEU A 406 21.01 -22.72 -21.20
N GLU A 407 20.15 -21.80 -21.61
CA GLU A 407 19.14 -22.09 -22.63
C GLU A 407 19.62 -21.57 -23.99
N TYR A 408 19.99 -22.50 -24.86
CA TYR A 408 20.43 -22.16 -26.22
C TYR A 408 19.22 -21.81 -27.09
N VAL A 409 19.35 -20.72 -27.85
CA VAL A 409 18.25 -20.18 -28.67
C VAL A 409 18.43 -20.54 -30.15
N SER A 410 17.33 -20.53 -30.90
CA SER A 410 17.36 -20.65 -32.35
C SER A 410 18.16 -19.50 -32.98
N LYS A 411 18.96 -19.82 -34.01
CA LYS A 411 19.89 -18.88 -34.66
C LYS A 411 19.52 -18.65 -36.12
N SER A 412 19.81 -17.46 -36.63
CA SER A 412 19.72 -17.13 -38.05
C SER A 412 20.97 -17.66 -38.79
N LEU A 413 20.98 -17.61 -40.13
CA LEU A 413 22.19 -17.92 -40.89
C LEU A 413 23.35 -16.98 -40.52
N ALA A 414 23.06 -15.70 -40.31
CA ALA A 414 24.05 -14.69 -39.93
C ALA A 414 24.70 -14.96 -38.56
N THR A 415 24.01 -15.67 -37.67
CA THR A 415 24.48 -15.99 -36.30
C THR A 415 24.76 -17.48 -36.10
N LYS A 416 24.73 -18.30 -37.16
CA LYS A 416 24.78 -19.77 -37.05
C LYS A 416 26.03 -20.29 -36.35
N LEU A 417 27.16 -19.60 -36.51
CA LEU A 417 28.44 -19.93 -35.90
C LEU A 417 28.65 -19.30 -34.51
N ASP A 418 27.75 -18.40 -34.10
CA ASP A 418 27.81 -17.77 -32.80
C ASP A 418 27.24 -18.70 -31.72
N ASN A 419 27.72 -18.53 -30.49
CA ASN A 419 27.18 -19.20 -29.33
C ASN A 419 26.16 -18.28 -28.66
N CYS A 420 24.86 -18.54 -28.89
CA CYS A 420 23.75 -17.71 -28.44
C CYS A 420 22.91 -18.47 -27.40
N PHE A 421 22.79 -17.90 -26.20
CA PHE A 421 22.06 -18.52 -25.10
C PHE A 421 21.52 -17.48 -24.12
N VAL A 422 20.54 -17.89 -23.31
CA VAL A 422 20.02 -17.13 -22.16
C VAL A 422 20.58 -17.75 -20.87
N ARG A 423 21.16 -16.90 -20.02
CA ARG A 423 21.65 -17.25 -18.69
C ARG A 423 20.74 -16.63 -17.63
N ARG A 424 20.41 -17.39 -16.57
CA ARG A 424 19.70 -16.87 -15.40
C ARG A 424 20.71 -16.40 -14.35
N GLU A 425 20.58 -15.17 -13.92
CA GLU A 425 21.42 -14.55 -12.89
C GLU A 425 20.52 -14.04 -11.75
N PRO A 426 20.88 -14.20 -10.47
CA PRO A 426 20.10 -13.64 -9.36
C PRO A 426 20.01 -12.12 -9.48
N LEU A 427 18.93 -11.55 -8.95
CA LEU A 427 18.68 -10.10 -8.96
C LEU A 427 19.51 -9.36 -7.91
N GLY A 428 19.61 -9.90 -6.69
CA GLY A 428 20.34 -9.26 -5.59
C GLY A 428 19.70 -9.52 -4.23
N VAL A 429 19.24 -8.45 -3.57
CA VAL A 429 18.50 -8.50 -2.31
C VAL A 429 17.01 -8.36 -2.61
N VAL A 430 16.25 -9.40 -2.24
CA VAL A 430 14.80 -9.48 -2.45
C VAL A 430 14.08 -9.17 -1.14
N LEU A 431 13.05 -8.33 -1.20
CA LEU A 431 12.09 -8.15 -0.11
C LEU A 431 10.86 -9.03 -0.36
N ILE A 432 10.47 -9.83 0.63
CA ILE A 432 9.23 -10.62 0.61
C ILE A 432 8.34 -10.16 1.75
N ILE A 433 7.18 -9.60 1.41
CA ILE A 433 6.16 -9.17 2.37
C ILE A 433 5.00 -10.17 2.32
N GLY A 434 4.85 -10.96 3.39
CA GLY A 434 3.84 -12.02 3.49
C GLY A 434 2.49 -11.52 4.02
N ALA A 435 1.41 -12.22 3.69
CA ALA A 435 0.07 -11.94 4.20
C ALA A 435 -0.26 -12.79 5.44
N TRP A 436 -1.39 -12.51 6.09
CA TRP A 436 -1.77 -13.13 7.37
C TRP A 436 -2.60 -14.41 7.26
N ASN A 437 -3.28 -14.64 6.14
CA ASN A 437 -4.28 -15.71 6.03
C ASN A 437 -3.68 -17.12 5.85
N TYR A 438 -2.52 -17.20 5.21
CA TYR A 438 -1.64 -18.37 5.20
C TYR A 438 -0.21 -17.92 5.53
N PRO A 439 0.03 -17.52 6.79
CA PRO A 439 1.19 -16.71 7.17
C PRO A 439 2.53 -17.44 7.07
N LEU A 440 2.52 -18.78 6.98
CA LEU A 440 3.72 -19.58 6.79
C LEU A 440 4.02 -19.78 5.29
N GLN A 441 3.05 -20.21 4.49
CA GLN A 441 3.32 -20.53 3.09
C GLN A 441 3.54 -19.26 2.25
N LEU A 442 2.79 -18.18 2.50
CA LEU A 442 2.90 -16.95 1.73
C LEU A 442 4.22 -16.21 1.96
N ILE A 443 5.02 -16.63 2.94
CA ILE A 443 6.36 -16.10 3.14
C ILE A 443 7.44 -17.07 2.67
N PHE A 444 7.29 -18.37 2.94
CA PHE A 444 8.33 -19.34 2.58
C PHE A 444 8.26 -19.83 1.14
N SER A 445 7.08 -19.97 0.54
CA SER A 445 6.94 -20.34 -0.88
C SER A 445 7.69 -19.39 -1.82
N PRO A 446 7.53 -18.05 -1.76
CA PRO A 446 8.35 -17.14 -2.56
C PRO A 446 9.84 -17.14 -2.14
N MET A 447 10.15 -17.35 -0.85
CA MET A 447 11.54 -17.43 -0.38
C MET A 447 12.29 -18.61 -1.01
N ILE A 448 11.63 -19.75 -1.20
CA ILE A 448 12.22 -20.94 -1.85
C ILE A 448 12.69 -20.59 -3.27
N GLY A 449 11.84 -19.91 -4.05
CA GLY A 449 12.21 -19.41 -5.39
C GLY A 449 13.40 -18.45 -5.34
N ALA A 450 13.40 -17.50 -4.40
CA ALA A 450 14.46 -16.51 -4.27
C ALA A 450 15.82 -17.13 -3.88
N ILE A 451 15.84 -18.10 -2.96
CA ILE A 451 17.04 -18.86 -2.58
C ILE A 451 17.52 -19.70 -3.77
N ALA A 452 16.62 -20.41 -4.45
CA ALA A 452 16.96 -21.24 -5.61
C ALA A 452 17.59 -20.39 -6.74
N ALA A 453 17.10 -19.16 -6.94
CA ALA A 453 17.64 -18.20 -7.89
C ALA A 453 19.00 -17.60 -7.45
N GLY A 454 19.32 -17.63 -6.15
CA GLY A 454 20.61 -17.21 -5.60
C GLY A 454 20.62 -15.82 -4.97
N ASN A 455 19.46 -15.34 -4.50
CA ASN A 455 19.30 -14.03 -3.90
C ASN A 455 19.51 -14.07 -2.38
N CYS A 456 19.86 -12.92 -1.81
CA CYS A 456 19.65 -12.66 -0.38
C CYS A 456 18.20 -12.20 -0.17
N VAL A 457 17.63 -12.46 1.02
CA VAL A 457 16.20 -12.21 1.26
C VAL A 457 15.95 -11.53 2.60
N VAL A 458 15.17 -10.44 2.57
CA VAL A 458 14.51 -9.88 3.75
C VAL A 458 13.06 -10.36 3.77
N LEU A 459 12.67 -11.02 4.84
CA LEU A 459 11.28 -11.42 5.09
C LEU A 459 10.61 -10.38 5.97
N LYS A 460 9.39 -9.97 5.60
CA LYS A 460 8.47 -9.19 6.41
C LYS A 460 7.17 -9.98 6.60
N PRO A 461 7.03 -10.76 7.68
CA PRO A 461 5.79 -11.46 7.97
C PRO A 461 4.71 -10.49 8.44
N SER A 462 3.45 -10.89 8.32
CA SER A 462 2.32 -10.05 8.71
C SER A 462 2.14 -10.02 10.22
N GLU A 463 2.11 -8.82 10.78
CA GLU A 463 1.86 -8.54 12.20
C GLU A 463 0.47 -8.99 12.68
N ILE A 464 -0.49 -9.16 11.76
CA ILE A 464 -1.84 -9.64 12.06
C ILE A 464 -1.82 -11.10 12.55
N SER A 465 -0.88 -11.92 12.05
CA SER A 465 -0.67 -13.30 12.50
C SER A 465 0.53 -13.35 13.44
N ALA A 466 0.39 -12.68 14.58
CA ALA A 466 1.49 -12.33 15.48
C ALA A 466 2.22 -13.55 16.07
N ALA A 467 1.52 -14.67 16.32
CA ALA A 467 2.16 -15.87 16.81
C ALA A 467 3.08 -16.48 15.75
N THR A 468 2.60 -16.54 14.51
CA THR A 468 3.37 -17.05 13.37
C THR A 468 4.53 -16.11 13.01
N GLU A 469 4.32 -14.79 13.00
CA GLU A 469 5.38 -13.79 12.80
C GLU A 469 6.52 -13.96 13.82
N SER A 470 6.16 -14.11 15.10
CA SER A 470 7.12 -14.31 16.19
C SER A 470 7.92 -15.61 16.01
N LEU A 471 7.24 -16.71 15.65
CA LEU A 471 7.88 -18.00 15.42
C LEU A 471 8.85 -17.95 14.23
N ILE A 472 8.45 -17.32 13.12
CA ILE A 472 9.33 -17.15 11.95
C ILE A 472 10.58 -16.35 12.31
N ALA A 473 10.41 -15.23 13.03
CA ALA A 473 11.54 -14.39 13.45
C ALA A 473 12.49 -15.13 14.41
N GLU A 474 11.97 -16.04 15.23
CA GLU A 474 12.78 -16.87 16.12
C GLU A 474 13.53 -17.98 15.35
N LEU A 475 12.86 -18.67 14.43
CA LEU A 475 13.40 -19.88 13.82
C LEU A 475 14.33 -19.59 12.65
N VAL A 476 14.03 -18.61 11.80
CA VAL A 476 14.83 -18.33 10.59
C VAL A 476 16.32 -18.14 10.90
N PRO A 477 16.72 -17.32 11.90
CA PRO A 477 18.14 -17.12 12.23
C PRO A 477 18.86 -18.34 12.81
N LYS A 478 18.11 -19.34 13.32
CA LYS A 478 18.68 -20.58 13.88
C LYS A 478 19.07 -21.59 12.80
N TYR A 479 18.37 -21.56 11.66
CA TYR A 479 18.57 -22.50 10.57
C TYR A 479 19.34 -21.87 9.40
N LEU A 480 18.95 -20.68 8.96
CA LEU A 480 19.47 -20.07 7.75
C LEU A 480 20.67 -19.16 8.03
N SER A 481 21.47 -18.89 6.98
CA SER A 481 22.59 -17.94 7.07
C SER A 481 22.06 -16.55 7.41
N GLN A 482 22.41 -16.06 8.60
CA GLN A 482 21.97 -14.73 9.04
C GLN A 482 22.50 -13.64 8.10
N ASP A 483 23.70 -13.80 7.56
CA ASP A 483 24.30 -12.87 6.58
C ASP A 483 23.48 -12.70 5.30
N CYS A 484 22.74 -13.74 4.88
CA CYS A 484 22.01 -13.75 3.60
C CYS A 484 20.49 -13.61 3.78
N TYR A 485 19.96 -13.93 4.96
CA TYR A 485 18.52 -13.99 5.19
C TYR A 485 18.17 -13.36 6.53
N ALA A 486 17.23 -12.42 6.53
CA ALA A 486 16.81 -11.70 7.72
C ALA A 486 15.29 -11.62 7.82
N VAL A 487 14.78 -11.48 9.04
CA VAL A 487 13.36 -11.23 9.32
C VAL A 487 13.23 -9.85 9.92
N VAL A 488 12.42 -9.00 9.31
CA VAL A 488 12.03 -7.69 9.84
C VAL A 488 10.58 -7.77 10.26
N ARG A 489 10.34 -7.55 11.56
CA ARG A 489 9.00 -7.53 12.15
C ARG A 489 8.43 -6.12 12.15
N GLY A 490 7.12 -6.02 12.34
CA GLY A 490 6.44 -4.75 12.59
C GLY A 490 5.28 -4.47 11.66
N GLY A 491 4.61 -3.34 11.88
CA GLY A 491 3.39 -2.96 11.19
C GLY A 491 3.62 -2.13 9.93
N ALA A 492 2.66 -1.27 9.63
CA ALA A 492 2.70 -0.36 8.48
C ALA A 492 3.94 0.57 8.52
N GLU A 493 4.30 1.13 9.67
CA GLU A 493 5.42 2.08 9.79
C GLU A 493 6.77 1.41 9.60
N GLU A 494 6.98 0.22 10.16
CA GLU A 494 8.19 -0.57 9.92
C GLU A 494 8.27 -0.99 8.45
N THR A 495 7.15 -1.35 7.82
CA THR A 495 7.10 -1.71 6.40
C THR A 495 7.44 -0.51 5.51
N LYS A 496 6.90 0.67 5.82
CA LYS A 496 7.18 1.93 5.11
C LYS A 496 8.63 2.35 5.25
N THR A 497 9.23 2.20 6.43
CA THR A 497 10.66 2.44 6.65
C THR A 497 11.50 1.44 5.87
N LEU A 498 11.09 0.17 5.84
CA LEU A 498 11.80 -0.88 5.12
C LEU A 498 11.81 -0.60 3.62
N LEU A 499 10.68 -0.18 3.06
CA LEU A 499 10.50 0.17 1.64
C LEU A 499 11.31 1.40 1.18
N GLN A 500 11.89 2.18 2.09
CA GLN A 500 12.83 3.26 1.73
C GLN A 500 14.20 2.74 1.29
N ASN A 501 14.51 1.48 1.63
CA ASN A 501 15.77 0.84 1.25
C ASN A 501 15.69 0.32 -0.19
N ARG A 502 16.86 0.23 -0.83
CA ARG A 502 16.95 -0.32 -2.19
C ARG A 502 16.87 -1.84 -2.16
N PHE A 503 15.90 -2.39 -2.88
CA PHE A 503 15.79 -3.81 -3.19
C PHE A 503 15.94 -4.04 -4.69
N ASP A 504 16.39 -5.23 -5.05
CA ASP A 504 16.54 -5.65 -6.45
C ASP A 504 15.28 -6.37 -6.95
N HIS A 505 14.38 -6.77 -6.04
CA HIS A 505 13.00 -7.17 -6.31
C HIS A 505 12.13 -7.02 -5.04
N ILE A 506 10.86 -6.68 -5.19
CA ILE A 506 9.88 -6.71 -4.09
C ILE A 506 8.76 -7.69 -4.45
N PHE A 507 8.53 -8.68 -3.60
CA PHE A 507 7.41 -9.61 -3.69
C PHE A 507 6.40 -9.28 -2.59
N TYR A 508 5.14 -9.06 -2.96
CA TYR A 508 4.08 -8.72 -2.03
C TYR A 508 2.84 -9.58 -2.25
N THR A 509 2.31 -10.15 -1.17
CA THR A 509 0.96 -10.73 -1.15
C THR A 509 0.07 -9.91 -0.22
N GLY A 510 -1.09 -9.48 -0.70
CA GLY A 510 -2.08 -8.81 0.14
C GLY A 510 -3.08 -7.95 -0.62
N SER A 511 -3.39 -6.75 -0.11
CA SER A 511 -4.47 -5.92 -0.63
C SER A 511 -4.02 -4.98 -1.73
N GLN A 512 -4.94 -4.66 -2.66
CA GLN A 512 -4.67 -3.72 -3.74
C GLN A 512 -4.29 -2.31 -3.23
N ALA A 513 -4.85 -1.89 -2.08
CA ALA A 513 -4.55 -0.59 -1.48
C ALA A 513 -3.07 -0.47 -1.06
N VAL A 514 -2.54 -1.50 -0.38
CA VAL A 514 -1.14 -1.52 0.05
C VAL A 514 -0.20 -1.77 -1.14
N ALA A 515 -0.64 -2.54 -2.13
CA ALA A 515 0.11 -2.75 -3.36
C ALA A 515 0.44 -1.43 -4.08
N ARG A 516 -0.51 -0.48 -4.14
CA ARG A 516 -0.27 0.87 -4.69
C ARG A 516 0.83 1.63 -3.93
N ILE A 517 0.87 1.52 -2.61
CA ILE A 517 1.92 2.13 -1.77
C ILE A 517 3.29 1.50 -2.08
N ILE A 518 3.33 0.17 -2.20
CA ILE A 518 4.56 -0.55 -2.54
C ILE A 518 5.07 -0.16 -3.93
N LEU A 519 4.18 -0.01 -4.91
CA LEU A 519 4.55 0.44 -6.26
C LEU A 519 5.16 1.83 -6.26
N GLN A 520 4.57 2.77 -5.51
CA GLN A 520 5.12 4.12 -5.37
C GLN A 520 6.52 4.09 -4.75
N ALA A 521 6.74 3.27 -3.72
CA ALA A 521 8.06 3.13 -3.11
C ALA A 521 9.07 2.44 -4.04
N ALA A 522 8.64 1.39 -4.75
CA ALA A 522 9.48 0.65 -5.69
C ALA A 522 9.92 1.52 -6.88
N ALA A 523 9.05 2.42 -7.36
CA ALA A 523 9.32 3.31 -8.47
C ALA A 523 10.53 4.23 -8.23
N VAL A 524 10.76 4.65 -6.97
CA VAL A 524 11.92 5.49 -6.59
C VAL A 524 13.25 4.84 -6.96
N ASN A 525 13.34 3.52 -6.86
CA ASN A 525 14.55 2.75 -7.14
C ASN A 525 14.48 1.95 -8.46
N LEU A 526 13.40 2.14 -9.24
CA LEU A 526 13.07 1.31 -10.42
C LEU A 526 13.08 -0.19 -10.09
N THR A 527 12.64 -0.55 -8.89
CA THR A 527 12.64 -1.93 -8.41
C THR A 527 11.49 -2.71 -9.06
N PRO A 528 11.75 -3.85 -9.73
CA PRO A 528 10.68 -4.71 -10.23
C PRO A 528 9.89 -5.30 -9.07
N VAL A 529 8.59 -5.51 -9.28
CA VAL A 529 7.70 -6.07 -8.27
C VAL A 529 6.88 -7.24 -8.80
N THR A 530 6.61 -8.19 -7.91
CA THR A 530 5.57 -9.21 -8.07
C THR A 530 4.48 -8.93 -7.05
N LEU A 531 3.23 -8.83 -7.53
CA LEU A 531 2.07 -8.53 -6.71
C LEU A 531 1.07 -9.67 -6.81
N GLU A 532 0.82 -10.33 -5.69
CA GLU A 532 -0.20 -11.37 -5.53
C GLU A 532 -1.38 -10.77 -4.75
N LEU A 533 -2.42 -10.33 -5.45
CA LEU A 533 -3.53 -9.58 -4.86
C LEU A 533 -4.83 -10.38 -4.89
N GLY A 534 -5.85 -9.85 -4.23
CA GLY A 534 -7.19 -10.44 -4.20
C GLY A 534 -8.08 -9.98 -5.34
N GLY A 535 -9.35 -10.31 -5.21
CA GLY A 535 -10.42 -9.97 -6.13
C GLY A 535 -11.60 -10.92 -5.96
N LYS A 536 -12.74 -10.60 -6.56
CA LYS A 536 -13.94 -11.44 -6.41
C LYS A 536 -13.88 -12.62 -7.39
N CYS A 537 -13.39 -13.77 -6.94
CA CYS A 537 -13.29 -14.98 -7.76
C CYS A 537 -14.68 -15.56 -8.07
N PRO A 538 -15.18 -15.51 -9.32
CA PRO A 538 -16.46 -16.11 -9.69
C PRO A 538 -16.40 -17.64 -9.68
N CYS A 539 -17.53 -18.25 -9.30
CA CYS A 539 -17.82 -19.66 -9.55
C CYS A 539 -19.07 -19.78 -10.44
N PHE A 540 -18.88 -20.09 -11.71
CA PHE A 540 -19.97 -20.21 -12.67
C PHE A 540 -20.43 -21.67 -12.79
N ILE A 541 -21.65 -21.96 -12.36
CA ILE A 541 -22.26 -23.30 -12.42
C ILE A 541 -23.37 -23.28 -13.47
N TYR A 542 -23.12 -23.89 -14.64
CA TYR A 542 -24.01 -23.77 -15.80
C TYR A 542 -24.07 -25.03 -16.67
N GLY A 543 -25.20 -25.25 -17.33
CA GLY A 543 -25.45 -26.43 -18.15
C GLY A 543 -25.68 -27.69 -17.32
N ARG A 544 -25.37 -28.86 -17.90
CA ARG A 544 -25.41 -30.14 -17.17
C ARG A 544 -24.29 -30.20 -16.15
N VAL A 545 -24.65 -30.49 -14.90
CA VAL A 545 -23.71 -30.58 -13.79
C VAL A 545 -24.19 -31.61 -12.78
N ASN A 546 -23.26 -32.36 -12.20
CA ASN A 546 -23.51 -33.11 -10.97
C ASN A 546 -23.60 -32.15 -9.78
N VAL A 547 -24.83 -31.67 -9.49
CA VAL A 547 -25.10 -30.65 -8.46
C VAL A 547 -24.59 -31.07 -7.07
N ALA A 548 -24.73 -32.33 -6.69
CA ALA A 548 -24.26 -32.82 -5.39
C ALA A 548 -22.73 -32.76 -5.28
N ALA A 549 -22.01 -33.18 -6.32
CA ALA A 549 -20.54 -33.07 -6.35
C ALA A 549 -20.07 -31.61 -6.40
N ALA A 550 -20.75 -30.76 -7.19
CA ALA A 550 -20.48 -29.34 -7.27
C ALA A 550 -20.67 -28.64 -5.91
N ALA A 551 -21.75 -28.94 -5.19
CA ALA A 551 -22.00 -28.42 -3.85
C ALA A 551 -20.86 -28.80 -2.87
N ARG A 552 -20.42 -30.06 -2.87
CA ARG A 552 -19.32 -30.52 -2.00
C ARG A 552 -18.02 -29.76 -2.25
N ARG A 553 -17.62 -29.66 -3.52
CA ARG A 553 -16.38 -28.97 -3.92
C ARG A 553 -16.45 -27.47 -3.67
N LEU A 554 -17.60 -26.85 -3.96
CA LEU A 554 -17.84 -25.42 -3.70
C LEU A 554 -17.80 -25.11 -2.20
N VAL A 555 -18.46 -25.92 -1.36
CA VAL A 555 -18.45 -25.74 0.10
C VAL A 555 -17.03 -25.89 0.62
N TRP A 556 -16.30 -26.94 0.23
CA TRP A 556 -14.90 -27.08 0.64
C TRP A 556 -14.07 -25.87 0.21
N ALA A 557 -14.11 -25.49 -1.08
CA ALA A 557 -13.34 -24.36 -1.59
C ALA A 557 -13.71 -23.02 -0.96
N LYS A 558 -15.00 -22.78 -0.64
CA LYS A 558 -15.45 -21.53 -0.03
C LYS A 558 -15.07 -21.45 1.44
N PHE A 559 -15.28 -22.52 2.20
CA PHE A 559 -15.24 -22.50 3.65
C PHE A 559 -13.93 -23.05 4.22
N PHE A 560 -13.01 -23.52 3.39
CA PHE A 560 -11.62 -23.75 3.81
C PHE A 560 -11.01 -22.44 4.34
N ASN A 561 -10.38 -22.49 5.53
CA ASN A 561 -9.93 -21.30 6.27
C ASN A 561 -11.03 -20.24 6.50
N MET A 562 -12.30 -20.67 6.54
CA MET A 562 -13.51 -19.84 6.56
C MET A 562 -13.54 -18.75 5.47
N GLY A 563 -13.04 -19.07 4.27
CA GLY A 563 -13.12 -18.18 3.10
C GLY A 563 -12.16 -17.00 3.12
N GLN A 564 -11.21 -16.97 4.06
CA GLN A 564 -10.13 -15.98 4.12
C GLN A 564 -9.02 -16.33 3.13
N SER A 565 -9.36 -16.41 1.84
CA SER A 565 -8.44 -16.87 0.79
C SER A 565 -8.66 -16.10 -0.50
N CYS A 566 -7.59 -15.57 -1.10
CA CYS A 566 -7.67 -14.77 -2.33
C CYS A 566 -8.23 -15.53 -3.54
N VAL A 567 -8.25 -16.86 -3.46
CA VAL A 567 -8.79 -17.77 -4.49
C VAL A 567 -10.07 -18.46 -4.04
N ALA A 568 -10.61 -18.16 -2.86
CA ALA A 568 -11.90 -18.75 -2.47
C ALA A 568 -12.97 -18.29 -3.46
N PRO A 569 -13.92 -19.16 -3.85
CA PRO A 569 -15.12 -18.73 -4.57
C PRO A 569 -15.76 -17.55 -3.82
N ASP A 570 -15.74 -16.36 -4.40
CA ASP A 570 -16.25 -15.18 -3.73
C ASP A 570 -17.77 -15.11 -3.88
N TYR A 571 -18.27 -15.43 -5.08
CA TYR A 571 -19.69 -15.51 -5.41
C TYR A 571 -19.98 -16.63 -6.44
N VAL A 572 -21.24 -17.06 -6.50
CA VAL A 572 -21.72 -18.02 -7.50
C VAL A 572 -22.57 -17.31 -8.54
N LEU A 573 -22.37 -17.66 -9.81
CA LEU A 573 -23.30 -17.39 -10.91
C LEU A 573 -23.90 -18.71 -11.36
N CYS A 574 -25.21 -18.79 -11.53
CA CYS A 574 -25.87 -19.98 -12.07
C CYS A 574 -27.25 -19.66 -12.65
N SER A 575 -27.90 -20.64 -13.30
CA SER A 575 -29.30 -20.46 -13.70
C SER A 575 -30.24 -20.51 -12.47
N PRO A 576 -31.46 -19.92 -12.53
CA PRO A 576 -32.44 -20.06 -11.45
C PRO A 576 -32.73 -21.52 -11.08
N ALA A 577 -32.84 -22.41 -12.08
CA ALA A 577 -33.05 -23.84 -11.85
C ALA A 577 -31.85 -24.50 -11.14
N THR A 578 -30.63 -24.12 -11.51
CA THR A 578 -29.41 -24.61 -10.86
C THR A 578 -29.32 -24.11 -9.42
N ARG A 579 -29.65 -22.85 -9.14
CA ARG A 579 -29.72 -22.31 -7.77
C ARG A 579 -30.64 -23.15 -6.90
N ASP A 580 -31.86 -23.40 -7.38
CA ASP A 580 -32.89 -24.10 -6.61
C ASP A 580 -32.50 -25.56 -6.33
N ALA A 581 -31.80 -26.21 -7.26
CA ALA A 581 -31.24 -27.55 -7.07
C ALA A 581 -30.00 -27.55 -6.14
N LEU A 582 -29.20 -26.48 -6.16
CA LEU A 582 -27.94 -26.37 -5.42
C LEU A 582 -28.16 -26.11 -3.92
N LEU A 583 -29.15 -25.30 -3.55
CA LEU A 583 -29.38 -24.90 -2.15
C LEU A 583 -29.59 -26.08 -1.17
N PRO A 584 -30.39 -27.12 -1.48
CA PRO A 584 -30.52 -28.29 -0.61
C PRO A 584 -29.20 -29.05 -0.42
N GLU A 585 -28.41 -29.21 -1.49
CA GLU A 585 -27.13 -29.91 -1.44
C GLU A 585 -26.07 -29.09 -0.69
N LEU A 586 -26.08 -27.76 -0.79
CA LEU A 586 -25.23 -26.88 0.03
C LEU A 586 -25.55 -27.04 1.51
N ARG A 587 -26.84 -27.00 1.89
CA ARG A 587 -27.25 -27.19 3.29
C ARG A 587 -26.81 -28.54 3.82
N LYS A 588 -27.08 -29.61 3.07
CA LYS A 588 -26.71 -30.99 3.43
C LYS A 588 -25.20 -31.13 3.61
N THR A 589 -24.42 -30.57 2.68
CA THR A 589 -22.95 -30.63 2.73
C THR A 589 -22.41 -29.86 3.92
N LEU A 590 -22.93 -28.65 4.20
CA LEU A 590 -22.52 -27.85 5.34
C LEU A 590 -22.80 -28.57 6.67
N GLU A 591 -23.97 -29.20 6.81
CA GLU A 591 -24.29 -30.01 7.99
C GLU A 591 -23.42 -31.27 8.08
N GLU A 592 -23.05 -31.89 6.96
CA GLU A 592 -22.11 -33.02 6.94
C GLU A 592 -20.71 -32.60 7.39
N PHE A 593 -20.22 -31.45 6.93
CA PHE A 593 -18.84 -31.00 7.21
C PHE A 593 -18.69 -30.41 8.61
N TYR A 594 -19.67 -29.63 9.07
CA TYR A 594 -19.54 -28.84 10.30
C TYR A 594 -20.59 -29.17 11.37
N GLY A 595 -21.50 -30.09 11.08
CA GLY A 595 -22.61 -30.44 11.97
C GLY A 595 -23.69 -29.35 12.03
N LYS A 596 -24.64 -29.53 12.96
CA LYS A 596 -25.75 -28.58 13.19
C LYS A 596 -25.34 -27.34 13.99
N GLU A 597 -24.23 -27.42 14.73
CA GLU A 597 -23.70 -26.35 15.56
C GLU A 597 -22.25 -26.04 15.11
N PRO A 598 -22.06 -25.38 13.96
CA PRO A 598 -20.74 -25.16 13.36
C PRO A 598 -19.76 -24.43 14.28
N GLU A 599 -20.24 -23.59 15.20
CA GLU A 599 -19.40 -22.90 16.20
C GLU A 599 -18.59 -23.88 17.07
N LYS A 600 -19.15 -25.05 17.39
CA LYS A 600 -18.51 -26.09 18.21
C LYS A 600 -17.65 -27.07 17.40
N CYS A 601 -17.66 -26.95 16.07
CA CYS A 601 -16.91 -27.83 15.20
C CYS A 601 -15.41 -27.49 15.29
N PRO A 602 -14.53 -28.49 15.54
CA PRO A 602 -13.08 -28.25 15.61
C PRO A 602 -12.46 -27.94 14.24
N ASP A 603 -13.18 -28.20 13.16
CA ASP A 603 -12.74 -27.96 11.78
C ASP A 603 -13.14 -26.57 11.24
N VAL A 604 -13.54 -25.66 12.13
CA VAL A 604 -13.94 -24.29 11.78
C VAL A 604 -12.90 -23.28 12.26
N SER A 605 -12.19 -22.67 11.32
CA SER A 605 -11.30 -21.52 11.57
C SER A 605 -12.08 -20.29 12.06
N ARG A 606 -11.40 -19.30 12.66
CA ARG A 606 -11.99 -18.02 13.09
C ARG A 606 -11.55 -16.87 12.20
N ILE A 607 -12.34 -15.79 12.22
CA ILE A 607 -11.96 -14.56 11.54
C ILE A 607 -10.74 -13.96 12.26
N VAL A 608 -9.72 -13.60 11.50
CA VAL A 608 -8.39 -13.29 12.04
C VAL A 608 -8.39 -12.16 13.08
N SER A 609 -9.26 -11.16 12.94
CA SER A 609 -9.32 -10.03 13.87
C SER A 609 -10.72 -9.47 14.02
N THR A 610 -10.95 -8.73 15.11
CA THR A 610 -12.21 -8.03 15.37
C THR A 610 -12.55 -7.04 14.25
N ARG A 611 -11.55 -6.38 13.65
CA ARG A 611 -11.74 -5.49 12.50
C ARG A 611 -12.35 -6.22 11.30
N HIS A 612 -11.79 -7.38 10.94
CA HIS A 612 -12.29 -8.17 9.82
C HIS A 612 -13.66 -8.77 10.12
N PHE A 613 -13.89 -9.19 11.37
CA PHE A 613 -15.19 -9.68 11.85
C PHE A 613 -16.29 -8.61 11.71
N THR A 614 -16.05 -7.41 12.23
CA THR A 614 -17.00 -6.29 12.15
C THR A 614 -17.30 -5.92 10.71
N ARG A 615 -16.28 -5.83 9.85
CA ARG A 615 -16.47 -5.56 8.41
C ARG A 615 -17.40 -6.58 7.74
N LEU A 616 -17.21 -7.87 8.00
CA LEU A 616 -18.04 -8.93 7.41
C LEU A 616 -19.50 -8.84 7.86
N LEU A 617 -19.76 -8.55 9.14
CA LEU A 617 -21.12 -8.37 9.63
C LEU A 617 -21.76 -7.10 9.09
N GLU A 618 -21.01 -6.00 8.95
CA GLU A 618 -21.52 -4.77 8.32
C GLU A 618 -21.87 -4.99 6.85
N LEU A 619 -21.03 -5.72 6.10
CA LEU A 619 -21.33 -6.11 4.72
C LEU A 619 -22.61 -6.95 4.63
N LEU A 620 -22.74 -7.97 5.48
CA LEU A 620 -23.92 -8.82 5.52
C LEU A 620 -25.18 -8.02 5.89
N GLY A 621 -25.09 -7.13 6.88
CA GLY A 621 -26.20 -6.28 7.33
C GLY A 621 -26.64 -5.22 6.33
N LYS A 622 -25.74 -4.77 5.45
CA LYS A 622 -26.05 -3.84 4.34
C LYS A 622 -26.58 -4.55 3.10
N SER A 623 -26.49 -5.89 3.03
CA SER A 623 -27.00 -6.65 1.90
C SER A 623 -28.52 -6.57 1.81
N LYS A 624 -29.04 -6.45 0.59
CA LYS A 624 -30.46 -6.58 0.27
C LYS A 624 -30.84 -8.03 -0.03
N GLY A 625 -29.85 -8.90 -0.21
CA GLY A 625 -30.03 -10.34 -0.40
C GLY A 625 -30.61 -11.03 0.83
N LYS A 626 -31.13 -12.23 0.60
CA LYS A 626 -31.76 -13.05 1.64
C LYS A 626 -30.81 -14.13 2.14
N VAL A 627 -30.50 -14.11 3.43
CA VAL A 627 -29.79 -15.21 4.10
C VAL A 627 -30.69 -16.44 4.13
N VAL A 628 -30.23 -17.55 3.53
CA VAL A 628 -30.99 -18.82 3.48
C VAL A 628 -30.30 -19.95 4.24
N ILE A 629 -29.00 -19.88 4.47
CA ILE A 629 -28.22 -20.81 5.29
C ILE A 629 -27.26 -19.97 6.15
N GLY A 630 -27.09 -20.32 7.43
CA GLY A 630 -26.19 -19.61 8.35
C GLY A 630 -26.74 -18.25 8.81
N GLY A 631 -25.84 -17.28 8.98
CA GLY A 631 -26.13 -15.94 9.50
C GLY A 631 -25.77 -15.75 10.98
N ASP A 632 -25.53 -16.84 11.71
CA ASP A 632 -25.12 -16.77 13.12
C ASP A 632 -23.68 -16.27 13.25
N SER A 633 -23.40 -15.55 14.34
CA SER A 633 -22.06 -15.06 14.65
C SER A 633 -21.83 -14.90 16.15
N ASN A 634 -20.56 -14.96 16.55
CA ASN A 634 -20.12 -14.70 17.92
C ASN A 634 -18.86 -13.83 17.87
N GLN A 635 -18.96 -12.61 18.41
CA GLN A 635 -17.88 -11.63 18.40
C GLN A 635 -16.72 -11.99 19.33
N GLU A 636 -16.99 -12.63 20.47
CA GLU A 636 -15.95 -12.97 21.45
C GLU A 636 -14.95 -13.97 20.85
N ASP A 637 -15.46 -14.93 20.09
CA ASP A 637 -14.67 -15.96 19.42
C ASP A 637 -14.37 -15.64 17.94
N LYS A 638 -14.78 -14.45 17.46
CA LYS A 638 -14.65 -14.04 16.05
C LYS A 638 -15.20 -15.09 15.07
N PHE A 639 -16.28 -15.76 15.45
CA PHE A 639 -16.93 -16.81 14.69
C PHE A 639 -18.05 -16.23 13.81
N ILE A 640 -18.04 -16.57 12.52
CA ILE A 640 -19.16 -16.31 11.61
C ILE A 640 -19.51 -17.65 10.98
N ALA A 641 -20.77 -18.07 11.08
CA ALA A 641 -21.23 -19.33 10.51
C ALA A 641 -21.11 -19.32 8.98
N PRO A 642 -20.84 -20.48 8.33
CA PRO A 642 -20.97 -20.62 6.90
C PRO A 642 -22.33 -20.12 6.40
N THR A 643 -22.31 -19.02 5.65
CA THR A 643 -23.51 -18.25 5.31
C THR A 643 -23.73 -18.25 3.80
N VAL A 644 -24.95 -18.55 3.36
CA VAL A 644 -25.36 -18.48 1.95
C VAL A 644 -26.46 -17.44 1.79
N VAL A 645 -26.25 -16.52 0.86
CA VAL A 645 -27.16 -15.40 0.57
C VAL A 645 -27.65 -15.53 -0.87
N VAL A 646 -28.96 -15.49 -1.07
CA VAL A 646 -29.59 -15.55 -2.40
C VAL A 646 -30.30 -14.25 -2.72
N ASP A 647 -30.80 -14.12 -3.95
CA ASP A 647 -31.48 -12.91 -4.44
C ASP A 647 -30.58 -11.67 -4.33
N VAL A 648 -29.26 -11.89 -4.48
CA VAL A 648 -28.22 -10.86 -4.49
C VAL A 648 -28.18 -10.23 -5.87
N LEU A 649 -28.21 -8.90 -5.92
CA LEU A 649 -28.09 -8.14 -7.16
C LEU A 649 -26.66 -7.66 -7.40
N GLU A 650 -26.36 -7.20 -8.61
CA GLU A 650 -25.02 -6.71 -8.98
C GLU A 650 -24.56 -5.51 -8.13
N ASP A 651 -25.50 -4.64 -7.73
CA ASP A 651 -25.27 -3.44 -6.90
C ASP A 651 -25.34 -3.71 -5.40
N ASP A 652 -25.49 -4.97 -4.97
CA ASP A 652 -25.54 -5.34 -3.56
C ASP A 652 -24.21 -5.06 -2.85
N ALA A 653 -24.26 -4.76 -1.55
CA ALA A 653 -23.07 -4.53 -0.72
C ALA A 653 -22.10 -5.71 -0.75
N LEU A 654 -22.60 -6.96 -0.78
CA LEU A 654 -21.78 -8.17 -0.89
C LEU A 654 -21.04 -8.27 -2.23
N MET A 655 -21.41 -7.47 -3.23
CA MET A 655 -20.82 -7.49 -4.57
C MET A 655 -19.86 -6.32 -4.86
N GLN A 656 -19.72 -5.37 -3.93
CA GLN A 656 -18.87 -4.16 -4.13
C GLN A 656 -17.40 -4.37 -3.80
N GLU A 657 -17.09 -5.20 -2.79
CA GLU A 657 -15.72 -5.51 -2.39
C GLU A 657 -15.49 -7.03 -2.24
N GLU A 658 -14.22 -7.45 -2.15
CA GLU A 658 -13.86 -8.84 -1.86
C GLU A 658 -14.38 -9.26 -0.48
N ILE A 659 -15.07 -10.41 -0.42
CA ILE A 659 -15.72 -10.86 0.82
C ILE A 659 -14.67 -11.36 1.78
N PHE A 660 -13.75 -12.23 1.36
CA PHE A 660 -12.67 -12.74 2.20
C PHE A 660 -13.15 -13.29 3.57
N GLY A 661 -14.23 -14.07 3.53
CA GLY A 661 -14.90 -14.62 4.71
C GLY A 661 -16.01 -15.62 4.35
N PRO A 662 -16.71 -16.20 5.33
CA PRO A 662 -17.59 -17.34 5.15
C PRO A 662 -19.00 -16.91 4.71
N ILE A 663 -19.10 -15.98 3.75
CA ILE A 663 -20.36 -15.51 3.16
C ILE A 663 -20.32 -15.78 1.66
N LEU A 664 -21.29 -16.54 1.15
CA LEU A 664 -21.40 -16.96 -0.24
C LEU A 664 -22.68 -16.41 -0.88
N PRO A 665 -22.61 -15.27 -1.57
CA PRO A 665 -23.71 -14.79 -2.42
C PRO A 665 -23.88 -15.68 -3.65
N ILE A 666 -25.14 -15.97 -4.00
CA ILE A 666 -25.54 -16.67 -5.22
C ILE A 666 -26.40 -15.74 -6.07
N LEU A 667 -25.92 -15.46 -7.27
CA LEU A 667 -26.59 -14.64 -8.28
C LEU A 667 -27.09 -15.54 -9.41
N THR A 668 -28.22 -15.18 -10.00
CA THR A 668 -28.80 -15.90 -11.13
C THR A 668 -28.59 -15.17 -12.45
N VAL A 669 -28.24 -15.90 -13.49
CA VAL A 669 -28.15 -15.41 -14.88
C VAL A 669 -29.03 -16.26 -15.79
N GLU A 670 -29.53 -15.69 -16.88
CA GLU A 670 -30.41 -16.39 -17.81
C GLU A 670 -29.63 -17.26 -18.80
N THR A 671 -28.52 -16.73 -19.32
CA THR A 671 -27.70 -17.40 -20.33
C THR A 671 -26.23 -17.55 -19.93
N LEU A 672 -25.49 -18.38 -20.67
CA LEU A 672 -24.04 -18.52 -20.55
C LEU A 672 -23.35 -17.18 -20.84
N GLU A 673 -23.82 -16.50 -21.89
CA GLU A 673 -23.33 -15.21 -22.35
C GLU A 673 -23.51 -14.13 -21.28
N ASP A 674 -24.68 -14.05 -20.63
CA ASP A 674 -24.92 -13.06 -19.56
C ASP A 674 -23.94 -13.23 -18.40
N GLY A 675 -23.63 -14.47 -18.03
CA GLY A 675 -22.66 -14.77 -16.98
C GLY A 675 -21.23 -14.39 -17.37
N ILE A 676 -20.84 -14.64 -18.63
CA ILE A 676 -19.54 -14.22 -19.17
C ILE A 676 -19.45 -12.69 -19.19
N ASP A 677 -20.49 -12.01 -19.67
CA ASP A 677 -20.55 -10.55 -19.72
C ASP A 677 -20.51 -9.95 -18.31
N PHE A 678 -21.18 -10.57 -17.34
CA PHE A 678 -21.12 -10.16 -15.94
C PHE A 678 -19.68 -10.22 -15.39
N ILE A 679 -18.97 -11.34 -15.64
CA ILE A 679 -17.58 -11.51 -15.20
C ILE A 679 -16.69 -10.45 -15.85
N ASN A 680 -16.83 -10.24 -17.16
CA ASN A 680 -15.99 -9.32 -17.93
C ASN A 680 -16.21 -7.84 -17.63
N ARG A 681 -17.37 -7.45 -17.08
CA ARG A 681 -17.62 -6.07 -16.61
C ARG A 681 -16.90 -5.73 -15.31
N LYS A 682 -16.38 -6.73 -14.59
CA LYS A 682 -15.67 -6.56 -13.32
C LYS A 682 -14.16 -6.66 -13.52
N GLU A 683 -13.42 -6.27 -12.48
CA GLU A 683 -11.98 -6.44 -12.43
C GLU A 683 -11.58 -7.92 -12.55
N LYS A 684 -10.46 -8.17 -13.23
CA LYS A 684 -9.98 -9.54 -13.49
C LYS A 684 -9.61 -10.24 -12.17
N PRO A 685 -10.25 -11.38 -11.85
CA PRO A 685 -10.05 -12.06 -10.57
C PRO A 685 -8.77 -12.90 -10.56
N LEU A 686 -8.30 -13.24 -9.36
CA LEU A 686 -7.14 -14.13 -9.19
C LEU A 686 -7.46 -15.55 -9.66
N ALA A 687 -8.70 -16.03 -9.43
CA ALA A 687 -9.18 -17.32 -9.90
C ALA A 687 -10.58 -17.23 -10.51
N LEU A 688 -10.86 -18.11 -11.46
CA LEU A 688 -12.19 -18.30 -12.04
C LEU A 688 -12.52 -19.79 -12.05
N TYR A 689 -13.70 -20.13 -11.56
CA TYR A 689 -14.17 -21.51 -11.48
C TYR A 689 -15.38 -21.74 -12.38
N VAL A 690 -15.40 -22.86 -13.11
CA VAL A 690 -16.55 -23.26 -13.94
C VAL A 690 -16.95 -24.69 -13.62
N PHE A 691 -18.20 -24.94 -13.26
CA PHE A 691 -18.73 -26.27 -13.04
C PHE A 691 -19.72 -26.63 -14.16
N SER A 692 -19.32 -27.58 -15.01
CA SER A 692 -20.11 -28.11 -16.11
C SER A 692 -19.51 -29.43 -16.61
N ASP A 693 -20.37 -30.38 -16.99
CA ASP A 693 -20.00 -31.61 -17.70
C ASP A 693 -19.93 -31.40 -19.22
N GLU A 694 -20.27 -30.19 -19.70
CA GLU A 694 -20.25 -29.82 -21.11
C GLU A 694 -18.95 -29.09 -21.47
N SER A 695 -18.10 -29.72 -22.27
CA SER A 695 -16.83 -29.12 -22.69
C SER A 695 -17.03 -27.79 -23.43
N SER A 696 -18.09 -27.67 -24.24
CA SER A 696 -18.41 -26.42 -24.94
C SER A 696 -18.65 -25.25 -23.98
N VAL A 697 -19.25 -25.50 -22.80
CA VAL A 697 -19.44 -24.46 -21.77
C VAL A 697 -18.09 -24.07 -21.17
N VAL A 698 -17.28 -25.06 -20.77
CA VAL A 698 -15.96 -24.82 -20.16
C VAL A 698 -15.04 -24.06 -21.13
N ASP A 699 -14.94 -24.51 -22.37
CA ASP A 699 -14.11 -23.92 -23.42
C ASP A 699 -14.54 -22.48 -23.71
N THR A 700 -15.86 -22.24 -23.82
CA THR A 700 -16.39 -20.90 -24.09
C THR A 700 -16.06 -19.93 -22.97
N VAL A 701 -16.21 -20.32 -21.70
CA VAL A 701 -15.87 -19.45 -20.57
C VAL A 701 -14.37 -19.21 -20.51
N LEU A 702 -13.55 -20.26 -20.70
CA LEU A 702 -12.09 -20.17 -20.72
C LEU A 702 -11.60 -19.20 -21.80
N GLU A 703 -12.15 -19.26 -23.01
CA GLU A 703 -11.75 -18.41 -24.13
C GLU A 703 -12.24 -16.97 -24.01
N LYS A 704 -13.40 -16.74 -23.40
CA LYS A 704 -14.06 -15.43 -23.36
C LYS A 704 -13.86 -14.65 -22.06
N THR A 705 -13.08 -15.15 -21.11
CA THR A 705 -12.79 -14.46 -19.84
C THR A 705 -11.29 -14.37 -19.59
N SER A 706 -10.88 -13.61 -18.57
CA SER A 706 -9.48 -13.46 -18.18
C SER A 706 -9.34 -13.43 -16.66
N SER A 707 -8.52 -14.33 -16.12
CA SER A 707 -8.22 -14.48 -14.69
C SER A 707 -6.76 -14.90 -14.49
N GLY A 708 -6.27 -14.87 -13.25
CA GLY A 708 -4.94 -15.38 -12.91
C GLY A 708 -4.84 -16.90 -13.12
N GLY A 709 -5.76 -17.64 -12.52
CA GLY A 709 -5.95 -19.08 -12.72
C GLY A 709 -7.37 -19.43 -13.17
N PHE A 710 -7.51 -20.59 -13.80
CA PHE A 710 -8.79 -21.14 -14.24
C PHE A 710 -8.87 -22.61 -13.81
N CYS A 711 -9.99 -23.02 -13.22
CA CYS A 711 -10.22 -24.41 -12.85
C CYS A 711 -11.65 -24.82 -13.14
N SER A 712 -11.80 -25.92 -13.89
CA SER A 712 -13.10 -26.51 -14.17
C SER A 712 -13.42 -27.64 -13.19
N ASN A 713 -14.65 -27.69 -12.71
CA ASN A 713 -15.23 -28.73 -11.87
C ASN A 713 -14.53 -28.92 -10.51
N ASP A 714 -13.68 -28.01 -10.07
CA ASP A 714 -13.09 -27.99 -8.73
C ASP A 714 -12.68 -26.56 -8.33
N GLY A 715 -12.22 -26.36 -7.10
CA GLY A 715 -11.71 -25.08 -6.62
C GLY A 715 -10.41 -25.22 -5.82
N ILE A 716 -9.58 -24.19 -5.77
CA ILE A 716 -8.32 -24.10 -4.98
C ILE A 716 -7.20 -25.07 -5.44
N VAL A 717 -7.48 -26.34 -5.73
CA VAL A 717 -6.51 -27.42 -5.89
C VAL A 717 -5.43 -27.18 -6.95
N TYR A 718 -5.72 -26.43 -8.02
CA TYR A 718 -4.74 -26.16 -9.08
C TYR A 718 -3.50 -25.41 -8.56
N MET A 719 -3.67 -24.62 -7.49
CA MET A 719 -2.58 -23.85 -6.87
C MET A 719 -1.58 -24.74 -6.12
N THR A 720 -1.90 -26.01 -5.90
CA THR A 720 -1.03 -26.95 -5.19
C THR A 720 0.01 -27.58 -6.12
N LEU A 721 -0.07 -27.33 -7.44
CA LEU A 721 0.79 -27.94 -8.45
C LEU A 721 1.94 -26.98 -8.83
N PRO A 722 3.20 -27.22 -8.41
CA PRO A 722 4.32 -26.31 -8.69
C PRO A 722 4.68 -26.14 -10.17
N GLY A 723 4.13 -27.00 -11.03
CA GLY A 723 4.29 -26.91 -12.48
C GLY A 723 3.46 -25.79 -13.12
N LEU A 724 2.38 -25.35 -12.48
CA LEU A 724 1.55 -24.24 -12.96
C LEU A 724 2.08 -22.92 -12.36
N PRO A 725 2.17 -21.84 -13.16
CA PRO A 725 2.44 -20.53 -12.59
C PRO A 725 1.23 -20.09 -11.77
N PHE A 726 1.49 -19.63 -10.55
CA PHE A 726 0.47 -18.98 -9.73
C PHE A 726 0.74 -17.48 -9.70
N GLY A 727 -0.25 -16.69 -10.10
CA GLY A 727 -0.14 -15.23 -10.21
C GLY A 727 -1.45 -14.59 -10.68
N GLY A 728 -1.61 -13.30 -10.40
CA GLY A 728 -2.75 -12.50 -10.85
C GLY A 728 -2.58 -11.88 -12.24
N VAL A 729 -3.62 -11.19 -12.71
CA VAL A 729 -3.58 -10.34 -13.90
C VAL A 729 -4.42 -9.07 -13.68
N GLY A 730 -3.87 -7.90 -14.00
CA GLY A 730 -4.56 -6.62 -13.78
C GLY A 730 -4.70 -6.32 -12.29
N ALA A 731 -5.92 -6.03 -11.82
CA ALA A 731 -6.16 -5.68 -10.41
C ALA A 731 -5.92 -6.84 -9.42
N SER A 732 -5.96 -8.10 -9.87
CA SER A 732 -5.56 -9.25 -9.04
C SER A 732 -4.04 -9.43 -8.94
N GLY A 733 -3.25 -8.60 -9.63
CA GLY A 733 -1.79 -8.58 -9.53
C GLY A 733 -1.08 -8.85 -10.85
N TRP A 734 0.24 -9.05 -10.75
CA TRP A 734 1.08 -9.44 -11.88
C TRP A 734 2.42 -10.04 -11.43
N GLY A 735 3.05 -10.73 -12.38
CA GLY A 735 4.10 -11.68 -12.06
C GLY A 735 3.48 -13.01 -11.65
N SER A 736 4.34 -14.01 -11.42
CA SER A 736 3.89 -15.34 -11.00
C SER A 736 5.00 -16.07 -10.29
N TYR A 737 4.68 -17.00 -9.41
CA TYR A 737 5.65 -17.84 -8.73
C TYR A 737 5.18 -19.30 -8.65
N HIS A 738 5.73 -20.05 -7.69
CA HIS A 738 5.77 -21.51 -7.57
C HIS A 738 6.77 -22.20 -8.51
N GLY A 739 7.39 -23.26 -8.01
CA GLY A 739 8.38 -24.08 -8.66
C GLY A 739 9.37 -23.30 -9.52
N ARG A 740 9.42 -23.66 -10.80
CA ARG A 740 10.29 -23.00 -11.78
C ARG A 740 9.94 -21.53 -11.98
N TRP A 741 8.67 -21.15 -11.88
CA TRP A 741 8.21 -19.79 -12.11
C TRP A 741 8.69 -18.85 -11.00
N GLY A 742 8.74 -19.33 -9.74
CA GLY A 742 9.40 -18.61 -8.65
C GLY A 742 10.88 -18.37 -8.91
N PHE A 743 11.61 -19.40 -9.36
CA PHE A 743 13.02 -19.25 -9.75
C PHE A 743 13.21 -18.22 -10.88
N GLU A 744 12.38 -18.25 -11.92
CA GLU A 744 12.46 -17.30 -13.04
C GLU A 744 12.09 -15.87 -12.61
N THR A 745 11.10 -15.70 -11.72
CA THR A 745 10.70 -14.38 -11.18
C THR A 745 11.84 -13.70 -10.44
N PHE A 746 12.63 -14.46 -9.67
CA PHE A 746 13.77 -13.92 -8.93
C PHE A 746 15.10 -14.02 -9.70
N SER A 747 15.04 -14.20 -11.03
CA SER A 747 16.21 -14.27 -11.91
C SER A 747 16.11 -13.26 -13.06
N HIS A 748 17.22 -12.61 -13.38
CA HIS A 748 17.37 -11.91 -14.65
C HIS A 748 17.74 -12.88 -15.78
N ARG A 749 16.99 -12.82 -16.88
CA ARG A 749 17.28 -13.56 -18.13
C ARG A 749 18.26 -12.75 -18.98
N ARG A 750 19.55 -13.02 -18.80
CA ARG A 750 20.62 -12.35 -19.55
C ARG A 750 20.81 -13.00 -20.91
N ALA A 751 20.55 -12.24 -21.98
CA ALA A 751 20.86 -12.65 -23.34
C ALA A 751 22.37 -12.57 -23.62
N CYS A 752 22.96 -13.67 -24.10
CA CYS A 752 24.38 -13.78 -24.38
C CYS A 752 24.62 -14.20 -25.83
N MET A 753 25.54 -13.51 -26.50
CA MET A 753 26.07 -13.89 -27.80
C MET A 753 27.60 -13.86 -27.72
N LEU A 754 28.23 -15.02 -27.80
CA LEU A 754 29.68 -15.15 -27.87
C LEU A 754 30.09 -15.39 -29.32
N ARG A 755 30.86 -14.46 -29.87
CA ARG A 755 31.29 -14.45 -31.27
C ARG A 755 32.80 -14.58 -31.35
N GLY A 756 33.26 -15.46 -32.24
CA GLY A 756 34.69 -15.61 -32.55
C GLY A 756 35.16 -14.64 -33.63
N TRP A 757 36.48 -14.57 -33.82
CA TRP A 757 37.14 -13.75 -34.86
C TRP A 757 37.13 -14.38 -36.26
N ALA A 758 36.60 -15.60 -36.40
CA ALA A 758 36.56 -16.30 -37.67
C ALA A 758 35.58 -15.63 -38.65
N LEU A 759 35.91 -15.69 -39.95
CA LEU A 759 35.06 -15.20 -41.05
C LEU A 759 34.77 -13.69 -41.03
N GLU A 760 35.70 -12.86 -40.51
CA GLU A 760 35.56 -11.40 -40.47
C GLU A 760 35.29 -10.78 -41.85
N ARG A 761 35.78 -11.39 -42.94
CA ARG A 761 35.49 -10.97 -44.31
C ARG A 761 33.98 -10.99 -44.64
N LEU A 762 33.21 -11.92 -44.06
CA LEU A 762 31.75 -11.98 -44.25
C LEU A 762 31.03 -10.80 -43.59
N ASN A 763 31.63 -10.18 -42.56
CA ASN A 763 31.09 -8.96 -41.96
C ASN A 763 31.21 -7.74 -42.88
N GLY A 764 31.97 -7.81 -43.98
CA GLY A 764 32.02 -6.75 -45.00
C GLY A 764 30.66 -6.39 -45.60
N LEU A 765 29.67 -7.29 -45.53
CA LEU A 765 28.29 -7.06 -45.95
C LEU A 765 27.55 -6.03 -45.07
N ARG A 766 27.88 -5.96 -43.77
CA ARG A 766 27.30 -4.98 -42.84
C ARG A 766 28.17 -3.73 -42.64
N TYR A 767 29.41 -3.74 -43.13
CA TYR A 767 30.33 -2.61 -42.99
C TYR A 767 30.18 -1.60 -44.14
N PRO A 768 30.35 -0.29 -43.87
CA PRO A 768 30.47 0.73 -44.91
C PRO A 768 31.59 0.43 -45.93
N PRO A 769 31.48 0.95 -47.17
CA PRO A 769 30.35 1.73 -47.70
C PRO A 769 29.13 0.83 -47.98
N TYR A 770 27.94 1.38 -47.79
CA TYR A 770 26.68 0.68 -48.03
C TYR A 770 26.32 0.75 -49.52
N THR A 771 25.96 -0.40 -50.09
CA THR A 771 25.53 -0.53 -51.49
C THR A 771 24.26 -1.37 -51.56
N ASP A 772 23.47 -1.22 -52.63
CA ASP A 772 22.23 -1.99 -52.83
C ASP A 772 22.49 -3.50 -52.91
N ASP A 773 23.65 -3.90 -53.43
CA ASP A 773 24.08 -5.31 -53.44
C ASP A 773 24.30 -5.85 -52.03
N LYS A 774 25.02 -5.10 -51.18
CA LYS A 774 25.23 -5.47 -49.77
C LYS A 774 23.90 -5.55 -49.02
N LEU A 775 22.99 -4.60 -49.27
CA LEU A 775 21.66 -4.58 -48.67
C LEU A 775 20.83 -5.80 -49.08
N SER A 776 20.90 -6.21 -50.35
CA SER A 776 20.20 -7.39 -50.88
C SER A 776 20.69 -8.69 -50.22
N TRP A 777 22.01 -8.85 -50.10
CA TRP A 777 22.63 -9.98 -49.39
C TRP A 777 22.30 -9.99 -47.89
N LEU A 778 22.32 -8.81 -47.24
CA LEU A 778 21.99 -8.69 -45.83
C LEU A 778 20.52 -9.07 -45.58
N ARG A 779 19.59 -8.60 -46.41
CA ARG A 779 18.17 -8.98 -46.33
C ARG A 779 17.95 -10.48 -46.49
N TRP A 780 18.69 -11.14 -47.38
CA TRP A 780 18.60 -12.59 -47.56
C TRP A 780 19.11 -13.37 -46.33
N THR A 781 20.28 -12.99 -45.79
CA THR A 781 20.92 -13.67 -44.64
C THR A 781 20.26 -13.43 -43.29
N THR A 782 19.53 -12.32 -43.14
CA THR A 782 18.80 -11.94 -41.92
C THR A 782 17.32 -12.33 -41.97
N SER A 783 16.80 -12.72 -43.13
CA SER A 783 15.42 -13.17 -43.26
C SER A 783 15.25 -14.54 -42.59
N PRO A 784 14.20 -14.75 -41.78
CA PRO A 784 13.95 -16.03 -41.10
C PRO A 784 13.45 -17.15 -42.04
N LYS A 785 13.68 -17.06 -43.35
CA LYS A 785 13.18 -18.06 -44.32
C LYS A 785 13.71 -19.46 -43.96
N MET A 786 12.74 -20.32 -43.65
CA MET A 786 12.79 -21.74 -43.28
C MET A 786 14.19 -22.34 -43.20
N SER A 787 14.55 -22.78 -42.00
CA SER A 787 15.53 -23.84 -41.78
C SER A 787 15.29 -24.96 -42.79
N CYS A 788 16.13 -25.02 -43.83
CA CYS A 788 16.18 -26.16 -44.72
C CYS A 788 16.79 -27.30 -43.90
N SER A 789 15.92 -28.14 -43.33
CA SER A 789 16.27 -29.43 -42.79
C SER A 789 16.74 -30.32 -43.95
N ILE A 790 18.05 -30.35 -44.18
CA ILE A 790 18.68 -31.42 -44.95
C ILE A 790 19.67 -32.10 -44.00
N MET A 791 19.19 -33.25 -43.50
CA MET A 791 19.85 -34.35 -42.77
C MET A 791 20.66 -34.03 -41.52
#